data_AF-A0A439CMW7-F1
#
_entry.id   AF-A0A439CMW7-F1
#
_cell.length_a   1.000
_cell.length_b   1.000
_cell.length_c   1.000
_cell.angle_alpha   90.00
_cell.angle_beta   90.00
_cell.angle_gamma   90.00
#
_symmetry.space_group_name_H-M   'P 1'
#
loop_
_entity.id
_entity.type
_entity.pdbx_description
1 polymer ?
#
loop_
_entity_poly.entity_id
_entity_poly.type
_entity_poly.pdbx_seq_one_letter_code
_entity_poly.pdbx_strand_id
1 'polypeptide(L)'
;MSSNVDPVAELRGAAGELAGRMTWLAKRIETEGAETQAAKKLRLFETLVESLGTTSARWETLVDSSHAEFEANQQQLRAGVEAQRVELEASRRQLAQAQAKHDADVKELRAERQKLDAERQKSDRARETWKHVRLATDKVRESLNDLSLSGGRILNELANQNQKQSDADRVRRAYEEAREKLEQQRTELENKDVELEERETELEAKQTEVSDLQDEWRGATTSLQHTQVELEDAKRLLADRGKEVGRLSETMRIASSAVKSLTTERDSLQSRLGNREELVKTVRCSATELRDDLSLTLTHLGAARTERDQLQKDLGTVTAERDELEKSLAQARDDQGQARAQMDELNKSLMEARKDQERVRTELDKSLAQAREDQGKALAQMDELDKSLTQAQKYQERVRTELKKSLAEAREDQERVRTQKDELDKSLTEARKDQERAQTELDQLKDALVRTREDLEKLKTERDQQDGSLTKTREDLKAAQAEQDRLSNTLAEKESTLKASEEKVEELEASAGSKRRRDTVGSTSGDEKRIRVDLDTPESRWHKRVEDHSRLFYMIRLICPEDANISLGDAHAEFVRAFDDEFADTIADFAAHAPEGTWHCFEQIVDHLLGSPDALIEDDGCIVHEDGCFQICTAYKAEGFGSIYCRSRRKST
;
A
#
# COMPACT_ATOMS: atom_id res chain seq x y z
N MET A 1 4.07 -18.60 -73.36
CA MET A 1 3.81 -19.11 -74.72
C MET A 1 5.13 -19.56 -75.31
N SER A 2 5.33 -20.87 -75.42
CA SER A 2 6.28 -21.48 -76.34
C SER A 2 5.56 -22.66 -76.98
N SER A 3 5.88 -22.99 -78.23
CA SER A 3 5.22 -24.10 -78.93
C SER A 3 5.67 -25.43 -78.32
N ASN A 4 4.83 -26.02 -77.48
CA ASN A 4 5.07 -27.33 -76.89
C ASN A 4 4.87 -28.43 -77.94
N VAL A 5 5.81 -28.51 -78.89
CA VAL A 5 5.92 -29.59 -79.87
C VAL A 5 6.30 -30.83 -79.09
N ASP A 6 5.34 -31.74 -78.91
CA ASP A 6 5.55 -32.99 -78.18
C ASP A 6 6.73 -33.77 -78.78
N PRO A 7 7.85 -33.95 -78.05
CA PRO A 7 9.01 -34.69 -78.57
C PRO A 7 8.65 -36.14 -78.91
N VAL A 8 7.62 -36.71 -78.27
CA VAL A 8 7.11 -38.05 -78.57
C VAL A 8 6.33 -38.07 -79.90
N ALA A 9 5.75 -36.94 -80.32
CA ALA A 9 5.13 -36.80 -81.64
C ALA A 9 6.18 -36.68 -82.75
N GLU A 10 7.24 -35.90 -82.55
CA GLU A 10 8.37 -35.85 -83.51
C GLU A 10 9.12 -37.20 -83.58
N LEU A 11 9.36 -37.88 -82.45
CA LEU A 11 9.86 -39.25 -82.42
C LEU A 11 9.01 -40.20 -83.28
N ARG A 12 7.69 -40.16 -83.10
CA ARG A 12 6.76 -41.04 -83.82
C ARG A 12 6.68 -40.70 -85.30
N GLY A 13 6.83 -39.42 -85.66
CA GLY A 13 7.00 -38.96 -87.03
C GLY A 13 8.29 -39.49 -87.67
N ALA A 14 9.44 -39.22 -87.05
CA ALA A 14 10.75 -39.62 -87.56
C ALA A 14 10.92 -41.16 -87.63
N ALA A 15 10.46 -41.88 -86.61
CA ALA A 15 10.47 -43.35 -86.60
C ALA A 15 9.50 -43.93 -87.65
N GLY A 16 8.34 -43.29 -87.86
CA GLY A 16 7.41 -43.63 -88.93
C GLY A 16 7.98 -43.39 -90.33
N GLU A 17 8.69 -42.28 -90.53
CA GLU A 17 9.36 -41.98 -91.81
C GLU A 17 10.53 -42.94 -92.06
N LEU A 18 11.33 -43.26 -91.03
CA LEU A 18 12.40 -44.26 -91.10
C LEU A 18 11.83 -45.65 -91.43
N ALA A 19 10.77 -46.09 -90.74
CA ALA A 19 10.10 -47.36 -91.03
C ALA A 19 9.49 -47.39 -92.44
N GLY A 20 8.94 -46.28 -92.92
CA GLY A 20 8.47 -46.12 -94.30
C GLY A 20 9.61 -46.26 -95.32
N ARG A 21 10.75 -45.59 -95.08
CA ARG A 21 11.97 -45.70 -95.91
C ARG A 21 12.54 -47.12 -95.90
N MET A 22 12.58 -47.79 -94.74
CA MET A 22 13.05 -49.18 -94.62
C MET A 22 12.11 -50.17 -95.31
N THR A 23 10.78 -49.96 -95.23
CA THR A 23 9.79 -50.80 -95.93
C THR A 23 9.89 -50.63 -97.46
N TRP A 24 10.07 -49.39 -97.92
CA TRP A 24 10.33 -49.09 -99.34
C TRP A 24 11.65 -49.70 -99.83
N LEU A 25 12.71 -49.64 -99.01
CA LEU A 25 14.00 -50.28 -99.31
C LEU A 25 13.86 -51.81 -99.39
N ALA A 26 13.21 -52.45 -98.42
CA ALA A 26 12.99 -53.90 -98.41
C ALA A 26 12.28 -54.37 -99.70
N LYS A 27 11.15 -53.74 -100.03
CA LYS A 27 10.37 -54.03 -101.25
C LYS A 27 11.13 -53.78 -102.56
N ARG A 28 12.16 -52.93 -102.53
CA ARG A 28 13.03 -52.67 -103.71
C ARG A 28 14.27 -53.55 -103.75
N ILE A 29 14.70 -54.11 -102.62
CA ILE A 29 15.78 -55.10 -102.55
C ILE A 29 15.31 -56.45 -103.14
N GLU A 30 14.03 -56.79 -103.01
CA GLU A 30 13.42 -58.01 -103.57
C GLU A 30 13.39 -58.05 -105.11
N THR A 31 13.49 -56.90 -105.81
CA THR A 31 13.14 -56.79 -107.24
C THR A 31 14.30 -56.57 -108.22
N GLU A 32 15.54 -56.34 -107.77
CA GLU A 32 16.68 -55.97 -108.63
C GLU A 32 17.95 -56.80 -108.32
N GLY A 33 18.83 -57.02 -109.31
CA GLY A 33 19.96 -57.96 -109.26
C GLY A 33 21.22 -57.50 -108.51
N ALA A 34 22.12 -58.45 -108.21
CA ALA A 34 22.96 -58.42 -106.99
C ALA A 34 24.23 -57.53 -106.98
N GLU A 35 25.06 -57.48 -108.05
CA GLU A 35 26.45 -56.99 -107.89
C GLU A 35 26.58 -55.46 -107.88
N THR A 36 26.04 -54.74 -108.88
CA THR A 36 26.04 -53.26 -108.84
C THR A 36 25.11 -52.70 -107.75
N GLN A 37 24.28 -53.55 -107.15
CA GLN A 37 23.52 -53.27 -105.94
C GLN A 37 24.44 -53.10 -104.71
N ALA A 38 25.51 -53.87 -104.56
CA ALA A 38 26.30 -53.90 -103.32
C ALA A 38 26.92 -52.54 -102.97
N ALA A 39 27.58 -51.88 -103.93
CA ALA A 39 28.16 -50.54 -103.73
C ALA A 39 27.10 -49.45 -103.50
N LYS A 40 25.90 -49.59 -104.09
CA LYS A 40 24.77 -48.68 -103.84
C LYS A 40 24.14 -48.90 -102.47
N LYS A 41 24.02 -50.17 -102.03
CA LYS A 41 23.57 -50.56 -100.68
C LYS A 41 24.52 -49.99 -99.61
N LEU A 42 25.83 -50.08 -99.83
CA LEU A 42 26.84 -49.48 -98.94
C LEU A 42 26.67 -47.96 -98.80
N ARG A 43 26.63 -47.20 -99.90
CA ARG A 43 26.43 -45.74 -99.82
C ARG A 43 25.11 -45.33 -99.20
N LEU A 44 24.02 -46.05 -99.48
CA LEU A 44 22.73 -45.81 -98.83
C LEU A 44 22.78 -46.14 -97.33
N PHE A 45 23.54 -47.16 -96.93
CA PHE A 45 23.77 -47.49 -95.53
C PHE A 45 24.64 -46.43 -94.84
N GLU A 46 25.70 -45.93 -95.48
CA GLU A 46 26.54 -44.82 -95.00
C GLU A 46 25.68 -43.56 -94.74
N THR A 47 24.88 -43.12 -95.73
CA THR A 47 23.97 -41.97 -95.55
C THR A 47 22.89 -42.23 -94.50
N LEU A 48 22.41 -43.47 -94.34
CA LEU A 48 21.50 -43.82 -93.25
C LEU A 48 22.19 -43.77 -91.88
N VAL A 49 23.44 -44.19 -91.76
CA VAL A 49 24.24 -44.12 -90.52
C VAL A 49 24.58 -42.66 -90.16
N GLU A 50 24.93 -41.82 -91.14
CA GLU A 50 25.09 -40.38 -90.92
C GLU A 50 23.78 -39.71 -90.50
N SER A 51 22.66 -40.07 -91.15
CA SER A 51 21.33 -39.60 -90.75
C SER A 51 20.94 -40.08 -89.35
N LEU A 52 21.31 -41.32 -88.97
CA LEU A 52 21.01 -41.87 -87.65
C LEU A 52 21.86 -41.20 -86.57
N GLY A 53 23.17 -41.01 -86.83
CA GLY A 53 24.09 -40.34 -85.93
C GLY A 53 23.75 -38.86 -85.72
N THR A 54 23.37 -38.14 -86.78
CA THR A 54 22.88 -36.76 -86.66
C THR A 54 21.53 -36.66 -85.95
N THR A 55 20.66 -37.67 -86.03
CA THR A 55 19.50 -37.75 -85.14
C THR A 55 19.87 -38.11 -83.70
N SER A 56 20.84 -39.00 -83.47
CA SER A 56 21.30 -39.38 -82.11
C SER A 56 21.89 -38.19 -81.37
N ALA A 57 22.79 -37.43 -82.01
CA ALA A 57 23.37 -36.22 -81.43
C ALA A 57 22.30 -35.15 -81.12
N ARG A 58 21.23 -35.07 -81.92
CA ARG A 58 20.06 -34.22 -81.61
C ARG A 58 19.25 -34.74 -80.44
N TRP A 59 19.10 -36.05 -80.31
CA TRP A 59 18.44 -36.69 -79.15
C TRP A 59 19.24 -36.48 -77.87
N GLU A 60 20.55 -36.70 -77.89
CA GLU A 60 21.47 -36.40 -76.79
C GLU A 60 21.36 -34.92 -76.38
N THR A 61 21.50 -33.98 -77.34
CA THR A 61 21.35 -32.54 -77.07
C THR A 61 19.98 -32.17 -76.47
N LEU A 62 18.89 -32.78 -76.95
CA LEU A 62 17.54 -32.51 -76.45
C LEU A 62 17.30 -33.12 -75.07
N VAL A 63 17.85 -34.30 -74.79
CA VAL A 63 17.82 -34.95 -73.47
C VAL A 63 18.64 -34.15 -72.47
N ASP A 64 19.85 -33.72 -72.82
CA ASP A 64 20.71 -32.90 -71.96
C ASP A 64 20.05 -31.54 -71.67
N SER A 65 19.47 -30.88 -72.67
CA SER A 65 18.70 -29.63 -72.48
C SER A 65 17.49 -29.85 -71.58
N SER A 66 16.73 -30.93 -71.78
CA SER A 66 15.59 -31.28 -70.93
C SER A 66 16.00 -31.63 -69.49
N HIS A 67 17.17 -32.24 -69.31
CA HIS A 67 17.72 -32.57 -68.00
C HIS A 67 18.21 -31.31 -67.28
N ALA A 68 18.93 -30.42 -67.96
CA ALA A 68 19.36 -29.13 -67.42
C ALA A 68 18.16 -28.23 -67.05
N GLU A 69 17.11 -28.19 -67.87
CA GLU A 69 15.85 -27.52 -67.52
C GLU A 69 15.18 -28.16 -66.29
N PHE A 70 15.16 -29.49 -66.19
CA PHE A 70 14.59 -30.19 -65.03
C PHE A 70 15.40 -29.93 -63.74
N GLU A 71 16.73 -29.95 -63.81
CA GLU A 71 17.60 -29.61 -62.68
C GLU A 71 17.44 -28.14 -62.26
N ALA A 72 17.41 -27.20 -63.21
CA ALA A 72 17.18 -25.78 -62.92
C ALA A 72 15.81 -25.57 -62.25
N ASN A 73 14.75 -26.21 -62.74
CA ASN A 73 13.43 -26.19 -62.11
C ASN A 73 13.45 -26.81 -60.70
N GLN A 74 14.17 -27.92 -60.48
CA GLN A 74 14.34 -28.49 -59.14
C GLN A 74 15.10 -27.55 -58.20
N GLN A 75 16.18 -26.91 -58.66
CA GLN A 75 16.94 -25.96 -57.85
C GLN A 75 16.08 -24.74 -57.49
N GLN A 76 15.32 -24.20 -58.44
CA GLN A 76 14.39 -23.10 -58.20
C GLN A 76 13.28 -23.48 -57.20
N LEU A 77 12.71 -24.69 -57.30
CA LEU A 77 11.72 -25.19 -56.34
C LEU A 77 12.31 -25.36 -54.94
N ARG A 78 13.52 -25.94 -54.81
CA ARG A 78 14.22 -26.09 -53.53
C ARG A 78 14.53 -24.73 -52.89
N ALA A 79 15.01 -23.77 -53.69
CA ALA A 79 15.28 -22.41 -53.23
C ALA A 79 13.99 -21.69 -52.77
N GLY A 80 12.88 -21.87 -53.49
CA GLY A 80 11.57 -21.34 -53.10
C GLY A 80 11.05 -21.91 -51.77
N VAL A 81 11.18 -23.24 -51.58
CA VAL A 81 10.78 -23.92 -50.33
C VAL A 81 11.64 -23.47 -49.14
N GLU A 82 12.97 -23.37 -49.31
CA GLU A 82 13.84 -22.93 -48.20
C GLU A 82 13.66 -21.44 -47.89
N ALA A 83 13.36 -20.59 -48.89
CA ALA A 83 12.98 -19.19 -48.65
C ALA A 83 11.67 -19.08 -47.82
N GLN A 84 10.62 -19.83 -48.20
CA GLN A 84 9.38 -19.90 -47.44
C GLN A 84 9.59 -20.45 -46.02
N ARG A 85 10.52 -21.39 -45.84
CA ARG A 85 10.88 -21.92 -44.53
C ARG A 85 11.58 -20.86 -43.67
N VAL A 86 12.55 -20.13 -44.21
CA VAL A 86 13.25 -19.04 -43.49
C VAL A 86 12.27 -17.94 -43.10
N GLU A 87 11.33 -17.59 -43.98
CA GLU A 87 10.24 -16.65 -43.68
C GLU A 87 9.33 -17.17 -42.54
N LEU A 88 8.90 -18.44 -42.61
CA LEU A 88 8.09 -19.07 -41.55
C LEU A 88 8.84 -19.16 -40.21
N GLU A 89 10.14 -19.44 -40.22
CA GLU A 89 10.98 -19.43 -39.01
C GLU A 89 11.15 -18.01 -38.44
N ALA A 90 11.22 -16.98 -39.29
CA ALA A 90 11.21 -15.59 -38.86
C ALA A 90 9.86 -15.18 -38.22
N SER A 91 8.73 -15.51 -38.86
CA SER A 91 7.39 -15.27 -38.30
C SER A 91 7.17 -16.02 -36.99
N ARG A 92 7.68 -17.25 -36.85
CA ARG A 92 7.64 -18.01 -35.59
C ARG A 92 8.44 -17.33 -34.48
N ARG A 93 9.63 -16.77 -34.78
CA ARG A 93 10.42 -16.00 -33.81
C ARG A 93 9.71 -14.71 -33.37
N GLN A 94 9.09 -13.99 -34.32
CA GLN A 94 8.26 -12.82 -34.00
C GLN A 94 7.05 -13.17 -33.12
N LEU A 95 6.35 -14.27 -33.42
CA LEU A 95 5.22 -14.74 -32.61
C LEU A 95 5.66 -15.11 -31.18
N ALA A 96 6.79 -15.82 -31.04
CA ALA A 96 7.35 -16.16 -29.72
C ALA A 96 7.76 -14.92 -28.91
N GLN A 97 8.33 -13.90 -29.56
CA GLN A 97 8.64 -12.61 -28.92
C GLN A 97 7.36 -11.87 -28.49
N ALA A 98 6.30 -11.87 -29.32
CA ALA A 98 5.02 -11.27 -28.98
C ALA A 98 4.33 -11.98 -27.81
N GLN A 99 4.39 -13.32 -27.77
CA GLN A 99 3.90 -14.14 -26.66
C GLN A 99 4.67 -13.87 -25.36
N ALA A 100 6.01 -13.88 -25.41
CA ALA A 100 6.85 -13.58 -24.26
C ALA A 100 6.60 -12.18 -23.69
N LYS A 101 6.34 -11.18 -24.56
CA LYS A 101 5.91 -9.85 -24.12
C LYS A 101 4.53 -9.89 -23.47
N HIS A 102 3.53 -10.47 -24.14
CA HIS A 102 2.17 -10.58 -23.60
C HIS A 102 2.15 -11.22 -22.21
N ASP A 103 2.94 -12.28 -21.99
CA ASP A 103 2.99 -12.98 -20.71
C ASP A 103 3.73 -12.17 -19.62
N ALA A 104 4.65 -11.29 -20.00
CA ALA A 104 5.24 -10.30 -19.10
C ALA A 104 4.22 -9.20 -18.74
N ASP A 105 3.55 -8.60 -19.73
CA ASP A 105 2.50 -7.58 -19.55
C ASP A 105 1.38 -8.12 -18.64
N VAL A 106 0.95 -9.37 -18.86
CA VAL A 106 -0.07 -10.06 -18.03
C VAL A 106 0.45 -10.40 -16.62
N LYS A 107 1.76 -10.66 -16.44
CA LYS A 107 2.36 -10.85 -15.11
C LYS A 107 2.41 -9.54 -14.33
N GLU A 108 2.70 -8.42 -15.00
CA GLU A 108 2.67 -7.07 -14.39
C GLU A 108 1.24 -6.69 -13.98
N LEU A 109 0.25 -6.83 -14.87
CA LEU A 109 -1.16 -6.57 -14.57
C LEU A 109 -1.71 -7.43 -13.41
N ARG A 110 -1.22 -8.67 -13.25
CA ARG A 110 -1.54 -9.51 -12.07
C ARG A 110 -0.96 -8.93 -10.78
N ALA A 111 0.28 -8.42 -10.81
CA ALA A 111 0.93 -7.80 -9.65
C ALA A 111 0.28 -6.45 -9.28
N GLU A 112 -0.10 -5.63 -10.28
CA GLU A 112 -0.88 -4.41 -10.05
C GLU A 112 -2.24 -4.70 -9.42
N ARG A 113 -2.96 -5.69 -9.95
CA ARG A 113 -4.24 -6.11 -9.38
C ARG A 113 -4.10 -6.58 -7.93
N GLN A 114 -3.05 -7.32 -7.59
CA GLN A 114 -2.77 -7.73 -6.21
C GLN A 114 -2.52 -6.53 -5.28
N LYS A 115 -1.82 -5.47 -5.75
CA LYS A 115 -1.67 -4.21 -5.00
C LYS A 115 -3.03 -3.54 -4.77
N LEU A 116 -3.83 -3.39 -5.83
CA LEU A 116 -5.16 -2.76 -5.76
C LEU A 116 -6.14 -3.52 -4.85
N ASP A 117 -6.17 -4.85 -4.92
CA ASP A 117 -7.04 -5.65 -4.05
C ASP A 117 -6.54 -5.63 -2.58
N ALA A 118 -5.23 -5.47 -2.32
CA ALA A 118 -4.70 -5.22 -0.98
C ALA A 118 -5.04 -3.81 -0.45
N GLU A 119 -5.05 -2.78 -1.29
CA GLU A 119 -5.49 -1.42 -0.91
C GLU A 119 -7.00 -1.35 -0.66
N ARG A 120 -7.80 -2.07 -1.45
CA ARG A 120 -9.24 -2.25 -1.19
C ARG A 120 -9.48 -2.86 0.19
N GLN A 121 -8.78 -3.94 0.54
CA GLN A 121 -8.88 -4.51 1.89
C GLN A 121 -8.48 -3.54 3.01
N LYS A 122 -7.48 -2.66 2.81
CA LYS A 122 -7.15 -1.59 3.77
C LYS A 122 -8.29 -0.58 3.89
N SER A 123 -8.87 -0.17 2.75
CA SER A 123 -10.02 0.75 2.70
C SER A 123 -11.26 0.16 3.39
N ASP A 124 -11.55 -1.14 3.19
CA ASP A 124 -12.67 -1.82 3.82
C ASP A 124 -12.51 -1.95 5.34
N ARG A 125 -11.31 -2.31 5.82
CA ARG A 125 -11.00 -2.31 7.26
C ARG A 125 -11.16 -0.91 7.86
N ALA A 126 -10.72 0.14 7.15
CA ALA A 126 -10.91 1.52 7.58
C ALA A 126 -12.38 1.95 7.57
N ARG A 127 -13.19 1.49 6.61
CA ARG A 127 -14.64 1.71 6.60
C ARG A 127 -15.33 1.05 7.80
N GLU A 128 -14.90 -0.15 8.19
CA GLU A 128 -15.47 -0.84 9.35
C GLU A 128 -15.11 -0.15 10.67
N THR A 129 -13.86 0.28 10.86
CA THR A 129 -13.50 1.09 12.04
C THR A 129 -14.27 2.41 12.10
N TRP A 130 -14.50 3.06 10.95
CA TRP A 130 -15.37 4.25 10.89
C TRP A 130 -16.83 3.98 11.26
N LYS A 131 -17.40 2.80 10.96
CA LYS A 131 -18.73 2.42 11.46
C LYS A 131 -18.74 2.30 12.98
N HIS A 132 -17.72 1.68 13.58
CA HIS A 132 -17.61 1.57 15.04
C HIS A 132 -17.46 2.94 15.71
N VAL A 133 -16.65 3.84 15.14
CA VAL A 133 -16.52 5.25 15.61
C VAL A 133 -17.86 5.98 15.51
N ARG A 134 -18.63 5.81 14.42
CA ARG A 134 -19.96 6.40 14.29
C ARG A 134 -20.93 5.86 15.35
N LEU A 135 -21.02 4.55 15.52
CA LEU A 135 -21.87 3.92 16.54
C LEU A 135 -21.54 4.38 17.97
N ALA A 136 -20.24 4.53 18.29
CA ALA A 136 -19.82 5.10 19.57
C ALA A 136 -20.24 6.59 19.71
N THR A 137 -20.09 7.37 18.64
CA THR A 137 -20.48 8.80 18.61
C THR A 137 -21.99 8.98 18.79
N ASP A 138 -22.80 8.17 18.12
CA ASP A 138 -24.26 8.23 18.22
C ASP A 138 -24.74 7.79 19.63
N LYS A 139 -24.10 6.79 20.24
CA LYS A 139 -24.36 6.40 21.64
C LYS A 139 -23.95 7.47 22.67
N VAL A 140 -22.89 8.21 22.41
CA VAL A 140 -22.53 9.40 23.21
C VAL A 140 -23.58 10.51 23.05
N ARG A 141 -24.11 10.74 21.84
CA ARG A 141 -25.20 11.70 21.60
C ARG A 141 -26.49 11.31 22.34
N GLU A 142 -26.85 10.03 22.29
CA GLU A 142 -27.99 9.48 23.04
C GLU A 142 -27.84 9.70 24.54
N SER A 143 -26.66 9.38 25.09
CA SER A 143 -26.33 9.61 26.50
C SER A 143 -26.37 11.09 26.88
N LEU A 144 -25.95 11.99 25.99
CA LEU A 144 -26.01 13.44 26.19
C LEU A 144 -27.45 13.97 26.16
N ASN A 145 -28.31 13.40 25.31
CA ASN A 145 -29.74 13.72 25.27
C ASN A 145 -30.44 13.27 26.56
N ASP A 146 -30.15 12.07 27.06
CA ASP A 146 -30.69 11.59 28.34
C ASP A 146 -30.24 12.45 29.53
N LEU A 147 -28.97 12.88 29.55
CA LEU A 147 -28.47 13.85 30.53
C LEU A 147 -29.17 15.21 30.41
N SER A 148 -29.43 15.70 29.20
CA SER A 148 -30.19 16.93 28.95
C SER A 148 -31.64 16.83 29.44
N LEU A 149 -32.32 15.71 29.13
CA LEU A 149 -33.67 15.41 29.63
C LEU A 149 -33.71 15.20 31.15
N SER A 150 -32.62 14.72 31.75
CA SER A 150 -32.46 14.66 33.22
C SER A 150 -32.29 16.06 33.82
N GLY A 151 -31.42 16.89 33.25
CA GLY A 151 -31.21 18.28 33.64
C GLY A 151 -32.48 19.13 33.52
N GLY A 152 -33.24 18.99 32.42
CA GLY A 152 -34.53 19.65 32.25
C GLY A 152 -35.59 19.23 33.28
N ARG A 153 -35.61 17.94 33.67
CA ARG A 153 -36.46 17.47 34.77
C ARG A 153 -36.05 18.07 36.12
N ILE A 154 -34.75 18.13 36.42
CA ILE A 154 -34.22 18.75 37.64
C ILE A 154 -34.55 20.25 37.70
N LEU A 155 -34.41 20.97 36.59
CA LEU A 155 -34.75 22.40 36.51
C LEU A 155 -36.26 22.65 36.69
N ASN A 156 -37.12 21.81 36.11
CA ASN A 156 -38.57 21.90 36.33
C ASN A 156 -38.95 21.58 37.78
N GLU A 157 -38.31 20.60 38.42
CA GLU A 157 -38.59 20.29 39.83
C GLU A 157 -38.11 21.42 40.76
N LEU A 158 -36.98 22.05 40.46
CA LEU A 158 -36.48 23.23 41.17
C LEU A 158 -37.43 24.45 40.98
N ALA A 159 -37.94 24.66 39.77
CA ALA A 159 -38.96 25.69 39.50
C ALA A 159 -40.26 25.42 40.27
N ASN A 160 -40.72 24.16 40.32
CA ASN A 160 -41.87 23.75 41.12
C ASN A 160 -41.65 23.98 42.63
N GLN A 161 -40.43 23.78 43.14
CA GLN A 161 -40.09 24.07 44.54
C GLN A 161 -40.09 25.58 44.83
N ASN A 162 -39.49 26.39 43.96
CA ASN A 162 -39.51 27.86 44.08
C ASN A 162 -40.95 28.42 44.02
N GLN A 163 -41.81 27.85 43.16
CA GLN A 163 -43.22 28.22 43.09
C GLN A 163 -43.95 27.87 44.40
N LYS A 164 -43.75 26.64 44.94
CA LYS A 164 -44.30 26.24 46.25
C LYS A 164 -43.84 27.14 47.40
N GLN A 165 -42.60 27.65 47.37
CA GLN A 165 -42.11 28.63 48.34
C GLN A 165 -42.81 29.99 48.18
N SER A 166 -42.92 30.51 46.95
CA SER A 166 -43.65 31.75 46.65
C SER A 166 -45.13 31.69 47.06
N ASP A 167 -45.77 30.53 46.86
CA ASP A 167 -47.13 30.25 47.32
C ASP A 167 -47.23 30.20 48.84
N ALA A 168 -46.28 29.54 49.53
CA ALA A 168 -46.22 29.51 50.99
C ALA A 168 -46.00 30.91 51.61
N ASP A 169 -45.14 31.74 51.02
CA ASP A 169 -44.89 33.11 51.49
C ASP A 169 -46.01 34.09 51.12
N ARG A 170 -46.85 33.76 50.12
CA ARG A 170 -48.13 34.46 49.91
C ARG A 170 -49.17 34.06 50.96
N VAL A 171 -49.27 32.77 51.29
CA VAL A 171 -50.16 32.27 52.36
C VAL A 171 -49.76 32.84 53.73
N ARG A 172 -48.45 32.93 54.02
CA ARG A 172 -47.94 33.51 55.27
C ARG A 172 -48.36 34.97 55.45
N ARG A 173 -48.14 35.81 54.43
CA ARG A 173 -48.58 37.22 54.46
C ARG A 173 -50.10 37.37 54.56
N ALA A 174 -50.86 36.55 53.83
CA ALA A 174 -52.32 36.55 53.93
C ALA A 174 -52.81 36.15 55.34
N TYR A 175 -52.10 35.25 56.03
CA TYR A 175 -52.36 34.89 57.43
C TYR A 175 -51.98 36.01 58.41
N GLU A 176 -50.85 36.69 58.19
CA GLU A 176 -50.41 37.84 58.97
C GLU A 176 -51.41 39.02 58.83
N GLU A 177 -51.82 39.37 57.61
CA GLU A 177 -52.88 40.35 57.34
C GLU A 177 -54.23 39.97 57.97
N ALA A 178 -54.62 38.69 57.91
CA ALA A 178 -55.86 38.21 58.49
C ALA A 178 -55.83 38.30 60.03
N ARG A 179 -54.67 38.03 60.64
CA ARG A 179 -54.45 38.21 62.08
C ARG A 179 -54.56 39.69 62.47
N GLU A 180 -53.91 40.60 61.75
CA GLU A 180 -54.01 42.04 62.03
C GLU A 180 -55.46 42.54 61.94
N LYS A 181 -56.24 42.07 60.96
CA LYS A 181 -57.67 42.39 60.82
C LYS A 181 -58.50 41.84 61.99
N LEU A 182 -58.19 40.66 62.52
CA LEU A 182 -58.82 40.10 63.72
C LEU A 182 -58.43 40.86 65.00
N GLU A 183 -57.17 41.29 65.12
CA GLU A 183 -56.68 42.13 66.22
C GLU A 183 -57.41 43.49 66.22
N GLN A 184 -57.57 44.11 65.05
CA GLN A 184 -58.36 45.34 64.84
C GLN A 184 -59.84 45.14 65.20
N GLN A 185 -60.49 44.09 64.69
CA GLN A 185 -61.88 43.77 65.01
C GLN A 185 -62.08 43.50 66.51
N ARG A 186 -61.10 42.89 67.20
CA ARG A 186 -61.14 42.72 68.65
C ARG A 186 -61.18 44.08 69.35
N THR A 187 -60.32 45.03 68.96
CA THR A 187 -60.34 46.39 69.55
C THR A 187 -61.59 47.19 69.19
N GLU A 188 -62.18 46.97 68.01
CA GLU A 188 -63.44 47.62 67.61
C GLU A 188 -64.64 47.09 68.41
N LEU A 189 -64.65 45.80 68.76
CA LEU A 189 -65.64 45.21 69.67
C LEU A 189 -65.44 45.70 71.10
N GLU A 190 -64.19 45.68 71.59
CA GLU A 190 -63.83 46.12 72.96
C GLU A 190 -64.19 47.62 73.20
N ASN A 191 -64.14 48.45 72.16
CA ASN A 191 -64.68 49.83 72.20
C ASN A 191 -66.22 49.87 72.18
N LYS A 192 -66.89 49.01 71.42
CA LYS A 192 -68.36 48.97 71.35
C LYS A 192 -69.00 48.41 72.61
N ASP A 193 -68.33 47.50 73.31
CA ASP A 193 -68.77 47.03 74.62
C ASP A 193 -68.79 48.19 75.62
N VAL A 194 -67.80 49.12 75.56
CA VAL A 194 -67.82 50.38 76.35
C VAL A 194 -68.93 51.34 75.90
N GLU A 195 -69.16 51.54 74.59
CA GLU A 195 -70.29 52.34 74.10
C GLU A 195 -71.66 51.74 74.51
N LEU A 196 -71.73 50.42 74.71
CA LEU A 196 -72.93 49.73 75.21
C LEU A 196 -73.09 49.88 76.72
N GLU A 197 -72.03 49.77 77.53
CA GLU A 197 -72.10 50.07 78.97
C GLU A 197 -72.55 51.54 79.21
N GLU A 198 -72.02 52.50 78.46
CA GLU A 198 -72.50 53.90 78.52
C GLU A 198 -74.00 53.98 78.18
N ARG A 199 -74.44 53.31 77.10
CA ARG A 199 -75.86 53.28 76.68
C ARG A 199 -76.79 52.60 77.68
N GLU A 200 -76.35 51.56 78.37
CA GLU A 200 -77.13 50.92 79.41
C GLU A 200 -77.32 51.88 80.60
N THR A 201 -76.30 52.65 81.01
CA THR A 201 -76.48 53.69 82.04
C THR A 201 -77.38 54.85 81.60
N GLU A 202 -77.34 55.26 80.33
CA GLU A 202 -78.30 56.23 79.78
C GLU A 202 -79.74 55.68 79.83
N LEU A 203 -79.94 54.39 79.53
CA LEU A 203 -81.25 53.74 79.55
C LEU A 203 -81.77 53.52 80.97
N GLU A 204 -80.93 53.16 81.95
CA GLU A 204 -81.34 53.08 83.36
C GLU A 204 -81.80 54.44 83.88
N ALA A 205 -81.07 55.51 83.57
CA ALA A 205 -81.47 56.87 83.93
C ALA A 205 -82.83 57.27 83.30
N LYS A 206 -83.05 56.90 82.03
CA LYS A 206 -84.35 57.13 81.36
C LYS A 206 -85.48 56.24 81.91
N GLN A 207 -85.16 55.04 82.39
CA GLN A 207 -86.12 54.17 83.06
C GLN A 207 -86.57 54.76 84.40
N THR A 208 -85.68 55.45 85.14
CA THR A 208 -86.09 56.18 86.37
C THR A 208 -86.98 57.39 86.04
N GLU A 209 -86.64 58.19 85.03
CA GLU A 209 -87.45 59.34 84.60
C GLU A 209 -88.87 58.94 84.14
N VAL A 210 -89.00 57.77 83.49
CA VAL A 210 -90.31 57.18 83.14
C VAL A 210 -91.07 56.69 84.37
N SER A 211 -90.40 56.23 85.43
CA SER A 211 -91.05 55.85 86.69
C SER A 211 -91.64 57.07 87.40
N ASP A 212 -90.88 58.16 87.50
CA ASP A 212 -91.32 59.42 88.13
C ASP A 212 -92.55 60.00 87.41
N LEU A 213 -92.53 60.02 86.07
CA LEU A 213 -93.68 60.45 85.25
C LEU A 213 -94.91 59.54 85.42
N GLN A 214 -94.74 58.25 85.72
CA GLN A 214 -95.87 57.37 86.04
C GLN A 214 -96.48 57.69 87.41
N ASP A 215 -95.68 58.12 88.39
CA ASP A 215 -96.21 58.55 89.70
C ASP A 215 -96.90 59.92 89.63
N GLU A 216 -96.40 60.86 88.82
CA GLU A 216 -97.14 62.10 88.50
C GLU A 216 -98.50 61.77 87.84
N TRP A 217 -98.53 60.82 86.90
CA TRP A 217 -99.76 60.42 86.22
C TRP A 217 -100.75 59.69 87.15
N ARG A 218 -100.25 58.88 88.11
CA ARG A 218 -101.07 58.32 89.20
C ARG A 218 -101.66 59.42 90.08
N GLY A 219 -100.89 60.46 90.40
CA GLY A 219 -101.36 61.66 91.11
C GLY A 219 -102.49 62.38 90.35
N ALA A 220 -102.28 62.70 89.07
CA ALA A 220 -103.26 63.36 88.22
C ALA A 220 -104.57 62.57 88.07
N THR A 221 -104.46 61.24 87.92
CA THR A 221 -105.62 60.33 87.84
C THR A 221 -106.47 60.37 89.12
N THR A 222 -105.83 60.52 90.28
CA THR A 222 -106.52 60.59 91.58
C THR A 222 -107.34 61.88 91.71
N SER A 223 -106.80 63.02 91.25
CA SER A 223 -107.56 64.29 91.19
C SER A 223 -108.75 64.23 90.23
N LEU A 224 -108.64 63.50 89.12
CA LEU A 224 -109.72 63.34 88.14
C LEU A 224 -110.91 62.53 88.69
N GLN A 225 -110.67 61.58 89.59
CA GLN A 225 -111.75 60.85 90.27
C GLN A 225 -112.53 61.74 91.27
N HIS A 226 -111.91 62.80 91.80
CA HIS A 226 -112.57 63.69 92.75
C HIS A 226 -113.64 64.57 92.07
N THR A 227 -113.32 65.20 90.93
CA THR A 227 -114.24 66.06 90.18
C THR A 227 -115.37 65.27 89.51
N GLN A 228 -115.16 63.97 89.23
CA GLN A 228 -116.19 63.09 88.68
C GLN A 228 -117.33 62.79 89.67
N VAL A 229 -117.12 62.96 90.99
CA VAL A 229 -118.20 62.87 92.00
C VAL A 229 -119.12 64.10 91.95
N GLU A 230 -118.54 65.30 91.83
CA GLU A 230 -119.28 66.56 91.79
C GLU A 230 -120.24 66.66 90.59
N LEU A 231 -119.92 65.96 89.50
CA LEU A 231 -120.72 65.93 88.26
C LEU A 231 -122.01 65.10 88.37
N GLU A 232 -122.12 64.14 89.30
CA GLU A 232 -123.32 63.29 89.42
C GLU A 232 -124.46 63.97 90.20
N ASP A 233 -124.18 64.73 91.26
CA ASP A 233 -125.25 65.45 91.98
C ASP A 233 -125.90 66.55 91.12
N ALA A 234 -125.15 67.15 90.17
CA ALA A 234 -125.68 68.08 89.19
C ALA A 234 -126.78 67.46 88.28
N LYS A 235 -126.75 66.15 88.03
CA LYS A 235 -127.71 65.48 87.14
C LYS A 235 -129.10 65.32 87.74
N ARG A 236 -129.23 65.28 89.08
CA ARG A 236 -130.52 65.07 89.76
C ARG A 236 -131.52 66.21 89.56
N LEU A 237 -131.06 67.44 89.28
CA LEU A 237 -131.93 68.61 89.12
C LEU A 237 -132.61 68.74 87.74
N LEU A 238 -132.23 67.93 86.75
CA LEU A 238 -132.81 68.01 85.39
C LEU A 238 -134.07 67.14 85.18
N ALA A 239 -134.42 66.27 86.13
CA ALA A 239 -135.50 65.30 85.97
C ALA A 239 -136.93 65.92 85.97
N ASP A 240 -137.17 66.99 86.74
CA ASP A 240 -138.54 67.47 86.98
C ASP A 240 -139.16 68.28 85.82
N ARG A 241 -138.37 68.67 84.82
CA ARG A 241 -138.81 69.57 83.73
C ARG A 241 -139.59 68.86 82.60
N GLY A 242 -139.77 67.54 82.68
CA GLY A 242 -140.34 66.71 81.61
C GLY A 242 -141.87 66.66 81.48
N LYS A 243 -142.63 67.38 82.32
CA LYS A 243 -144.10 67.20 82.44
C LYS A 243 -144.97 68.04 81.48
N GLU A 244 -144.42 69.06 80.80
CA GLU A 244 -145.22 70.06 80.08
C GLU A 244 -145.43 69.79 78.57
N VAL A 245 -144.81 68.75 78.01
CA VAL A 245 -144.86 68.48 76.54
C VAL A 245 -146.23 67.93 76.08
N GLY A 246 -147.12 67.55 76.99
CA GLY A 246 -148.36 66.81 76.67
C GLY A 246 -149.59 67.62 76.23
N ARG A 247 -149.56 68.96 76.18
CA ARG A 247 -150.80 69.79 76.10
C ARG A 247 -151.09 70.54 74.79
N LEU A 248 -150.24 70.47 73.76
CA LEU A 248 -150.38 71.29 72.53
C LEU A 248 -150.64 70.47 71.25
N SER A 249 -151.45 69.41 71.34
CA SER A 249 -151.85 68.58 70.19
C SER A 249 -153.22 68.92 69.58
N GLU A 250 -153.97 69.90 70.13
CA GLU A 250 -155.34 70.23 69.72
C GLU A 250 -155.43 71.38 68.67
N THR A 251 -154.35 72.11 68.43
CA THR A 251 -154.34 73.28 67.52
C THR A 251 -154.29 72.91 66.02
N MET A 252 -154.39 71.63 65.67
CA MET A 252 -154.34 71.14 64.28
C MET A 252 -155.57 71.53 63.42
N ARG A 253 -156.67 72.00 64.03
CA ARG A 253 -158.00 72.01 63.39
C ARG A 253 -158.38 73.27 62.58
N ILE A 254 -157.57 74.32 62.56
CA ILE A 254 -157.95 75.63 61.98
C ILE A 254 -157.35 75.91 60.58
N ALA A 255 -156.25 75.27 60.19
CA ALA A 255 -155.54 75.56 58.93
C ALA A 255 -156.26 75.11 57.62
N SER A 256 -157.43 74.48 57.72
CA SER A 256 -158.05 73.72 56.61
C SER A 256 -158.98 74.54 55.68
N SER A 257 -158.99 75.88 55.77
CA SER A 257 -159.99 76.74 55.10
C SER A 257 -159.48 77.54 53.89
N ALA A 258 -158.17 77.62 53.65
CA ALA A 258 -157.57 78.65 52.80
C ALA A 258 -157.35 78.27 51.32
N VAL A 259 -157.37 76.99 50.94
CA VAL A 259 -156.87 76.54 49.61
C VAL A 259 -157.96 76.54 48.51
N LYS A 260 -159.04 77.32 48.70
CA LYS A 260 -159.93 77.73 47.58
C LYS A 260 -159.19 78.52 46.48
N SER A 261 -157.97 78.96 46.76
CA SER A 261 -157.07 79.63 45.80
C SER A 261 -156.56 78.75 44.64
N LEU A 262 -156.66 77.41 44.68
CA LEU A 262 -156.26 76.55 43.56
C LEU A 262 -157.18 76.64 42.31
N THR A 263 -158.06 77.64 42.28
CA THR A 263 -158.97 77.91 41.15
C THR A 263 -158.35 78.84 40.11
N THR A 264 -157.40 79.70 40.49
CA THR A 264 -156.80 80.75 39.62
C THR A 264 -155.45 80.37 39.01
N GLU A 265 -154.76 79.37 39.55
CA GLU A 265 -153.46 78.91 39.01
C GLU A 265 -153.60 78.09 37.72
N ARG A 266 -154.81 77.57 37.45
CA ARG A 266 -155.17 76.81 36.25
C ARG A 266 -154.96 77.62 34.96
N ASP A 267 -155.44 78.86 34.94
CA ASP A 267 -155.55 79.65 33.72
C ASP A 267 -154.17 80.18 33.26
N SER A 268 -153.19 80.20 34.17
CA SER A 268 -151.76 80.46 33.89
C SER A 268 -151.12 79.41 32.98
N LEU A 269 -151.54 78.14 33.11
CA LEU A 269 -150.94 77.03 32.35
C LEU A 269 -151.31 77.06 30.85
N GLN A 270 -152.42 77.70 30.49
CA GLN A 270 -152.92 77.74 29.12
C GLN A 270 -152.09 78.64 28.18
N SER A 271 -151.39 79.63 28.74
CA SER A 271 -150.45 80.49 27.97
C SER A 271 -149.12 79.80 27.66
N ARG A 272 -148.71 78.83 28.49
CA ARG A 272 -147.40 78.13 28.37
C ARG A 272 -147.34 77.08 27.26
N LEU A 273 -148.46 76.84 26.55
CA LEU A 273 -148.55 75.92 25.43
C LEU A 273 -148.11 76.54 24.10
N GLY A 274 -148.50 77.79 23.81
CA GLY A 274 -148.20 78.46 22.53
C GLY A 274 -146.70 78.65 22.26
N ASN A 275 -145.93 79.06 23.28
CA ASN A 275 -144.48 79.24 23.15
C ASN A 275 -143.70 77.93 22.90
N ARG A 276 -144.35 76.76 22.98
CA ARG A 276 -143.71 75.45 22.86
C ARG A 276 -143.65 74.94 21.42
N GLU A 277 -144.44 75.50 20.51
CA GLU A 277 -144.46 75.11 19.09
C GLU A 277 -143.36 75.81 18.26
N GLU A 278 -143.03 77.08 18.59
CA GLU A 278 -141.93 77.81 17.94
C GLU A 278 -140.56 77.15 18.19
N LEU A 279 -140.31 76.70 19.43
CA LEU A 279 -139.08 75.98 19.80
C LEU A 279 -138.90 74.67 19.03
N VAL A 280 -140.00 73.95 18.74
CA VAL A 280 -140.00 72.71 17.95
C VAL A 280 -139.66 72.97 16.46
N LYS A 281 -139.78 74.22 16.01
CA LYS A 281 -139.34 74.69 14.69
C LYS A 281 -137.82 74.91 14.68
N THR A 282 -137.27 75.63 15.65
CA THR A 282 -135.82 75.90 15.76
C THR A 282 -135.00 74.62 15.89
N VAL A 283 -135.43 73.70 16.77
CA VAL A 283 -134.76 72.39 16.98
C VAL A 283 -134.78 71.51 15.72
N ARG A 284 -135.71 71.75 14.78
CA ARG A 284 -135.78 71.00 13.52
C ARG A 284 -134.68 71.42 12.54
N CYS A 285 -134.28 72.69 12.53
CA CYS A 285 -133.22 73.20 11.66
C CYS A 285 -131.82 72.78 12.16
N SER A 286 -131.56 72.89 13.47
CA SER A 286 -130.29 72.43 14.03
C SER A 286 -130.11 70.90 13.94
N ALA A 287 -131.21 70.14 13.95
CA ALA A 287 -131.20 68.69 13.69
C ALA A 287 -131.02 68.30 12.20
N THR A 288 -131.04 69.26 11.27
CA THR A 288 -130.55 69.08 9.90
C THR A 288 -129.10 69.52 9.75
N GLU A 289 -128.70 70.66 10.33
CA GLU A 289 -127.29 71.13 10.34
C GLU A 289 -126.36 70.08 10.97
N LEU A 290 -126.70 69.57 12.17
CA LEU A 290 -125.97 68.47 12.84
C LEU A 290 -125.93 67.15 12.05
N ARG A 291 -126.85 66.94 11.10
CA ARG A 291 -126.85 65.75 10.24
C ARG A 291 -125.88 65.90 9.08
N ASP A 292 -125.81 67.10 8.51
CA ASP A 292 -124.92 67.39 7.39
C ASP A 292 -123.47 67.51 7.88
N ASP A 293 -123.24 68.07 9.08
CA ASP A 293 -121.95 67.99 9.80
C ASP A 293 -121.56 66.54 10.13
N LEU A 294 -122.51 65.70 10.55
CA LEU A 294 -122.26 64.27 10.78
C LEU A 294 -121.92 63.53 9.47
N SER A 295 -122.55 63.92 8.35
CA SER A 295 -122.22 63.40 7.02
C SER A 295 -120.81 63.80 6.58
N LEU A 296 -120.43 65.07 6.77
CA LEU A 296 -119.11 65.59 6.43
C LEU A 296 -117.99 64.99 7.31
N THR A 297 -118.25 64.80 8.61
CA THR A 297 -117.28 64.13 9.50
C THR A 297 -117.15 62.64 9.18
N LEU A 298 -118.22 61.95 8.74
CA LEU A 298 -118.14 60.57 8.26
C LEU A 298 -117.34 60.43 6.96
N THR A 299 -117.45 61.37 6.01
CA THR A 299 -116.63 61.32 4.78
C THR A 299 -115.16 61.64 5.06
N HIS A 300 -114.87 62.63 5.90
CA HIS A 300 -113.50 62.90 6.37
C HIS A 300 -112.89 61.72 7.14
N LEU A 301 -113.67 61.03 7.99
CA LEU A 301 -113.19 59.84 8.71
C LEU A 301 -112.98 58.65 7.76
N GLY A 302 -113.75 58.57 6.66
CA GLY A 302 -113.48 57.65 5.55
C GLY A 302 -112.14 57.94 4.85
N ALA A 303 -111.87 59.20 4.51
CA ALA A 303 -110.61 59.62 3.89
C ALA A 303 -109.40 59.36 4.81
N ALA A 304 -109.47 59.77 6.07
CA ALA A 304 -108.43 59.52 7.08
C ALA A 304 -108.19 58.02 7.31
N ARG A 305 -109.21 57.18 7.15
CA ARG A 305 -109.07 55.72 7.20
C ARG A 305 -108.32 55.18 5.98
N THR A 306 -108.59 55.68 4.78
CA THR A 306 -107.80 55.30 3.59
C THR A 306 -106.35 55.79 3.64
N GLU A 307 -106.11 56.99 4.18
CA GLU A 307 -104.73 57.48 4.42
C GLU A 307 -104.00 56.63 5.45
N ARG A 308 -104.65 56.29 6.58
CA ARG A 308 -104.12 55.37 7.59
C ARG A 308 -103.79 54.00 6.99
N ASP A 309 -104.69 53.43 6.19
CA ASP A 309 -104.51 52.09 5.62
C ASP A 309 -103.38 52.07 4.56
N GLN A 310 -103.17 53.18 3.85
CA GLN A 310 -102.02 53.39 2.96
C GLN A 310 -100.72 53.59 3.76
N LEU A 311 -100.70 54.45 4.77
CA LEU A 311 -99.52 54.64 5.65
C LEU A 311 -99.11 53.36 6.38
N GLN A 312 -100.08 52.51 6.75
CA GLN A 312 -99.82 51.21 7.38
C GLN A 312 -99.20 50.21 6.38
N LYS A 313 -99.53 50.31 5.09
CA LYS A 313 -98.87 49.56 4.01
C LYS A 313 -97.45 50.08 3.76
N ASP A 314 -97.28 51.40 3.69
CA ASP A 314 -95.98 52.03 3.42
C ASP A 314 -94.97 51.79 4.56
N LEU A 315 -95.44 51.83 5.81
CA LEU A 315 -94.69 51.39 6.99
C LEU A 315 -94.26 49.91 6.88
N GLY A 316 -95.10 49.05 6.33
CA GLY A 316 -94.78 47.64 6.07
C GLY A 316 -93.62 47.48 5.08
N THR A 317 -93.62 48.23 3.97
CA THR A 317 -92.50 48.25 3.02
C THR A 317 -91.22 48.81 3.62
N VAL A 318 -91.27 49.94 4.34
CA VAL A 318 -90.09 50.52 5.01
C VAL A 318 -89.53 49.58 6.08
N THR A 319 -90.38 48.80 6.75
CA THR A 319 -89.93 47.76 7.70
C THR A 319 -89.18 46.63 6.97
N ALA A 320 -89.70 46.15 5.84
CA ALA A 320 -89.02 45.11 5.05
C ALA A 320 -87.70 45.61 4.43
N GLU A 321 -87.65 46.88 3.98
CA GLU A 321 -86.42 47.51 3.49
C GLU A 321 -85.37 47.66 4.60
N ARG A 322 -85.78 48.06 5.82
CA ARG A 322 -84.90 48.05 7.01
C ARG A 322 -84.34 46.65 7.26
N ASP A 323 -85.19 45.62 7.27
CA ASP A 323 -84.78 44.26 7.65
C ASP A 323 -83.77 43.67 6.65
N GLU A 324 -83.94 43.92 5.34
CA GLU A 324 -82.97 43.49 4.32
C GLU A 324 -81.69 44.36 4.34
N LEU A 325 -81.77 45.63 4.73
CA LEU A 325 -80.59 46.47 4.99
C LEU A 325 -79.81 46.02 6.24
N GLU A 326 -80.49 45.68 7.33
CA GLU A 326 -79.86 45.13 8.55
C GLU A 326 -79.15 43.80 8.25
N LYS A 327 -79.79 42.92 7.46
CA LYS A 327 -79.20 41.67 6.95
C LYS A 327 -78.00 41.90 6.03
N SER A 328 -78.08 42.86 5.12
CA SER A 328 -76.95 43.27 4.25
C SER A 328 -75.78 43.85 5.05
N LEU A 329 -76.08 44.62 6.10
CA LEU A 329 -75.09 45.26 6.97
C LEU A 329 -74.48 44.27 7.97
N ALA A 330 -75.20 43.21 8.35
CA ALA A 330 -74.65 42.05 9.04
C ALA A 330 -73.67 41.29 8.15
N GLN A 331 -74.04 40.95 6.90
CA GLN A 331 -73.12 40.30 5.95
C GLN A 331 -71.85 41.13 5.73
N ALA A 332 -71.96 42.45 5.53
CA ALA A 332 -70.79 43.32 5.36
C ALA A 332 -69.88 43.38 6.61
N ARG A 333 -70.40 43.13 7.81
CA ARG A 333 -69.60 43.00 9.05
C ARG A 333 -68.88 41.65 9.12
N ASP A 334 -69.54 40.57 8.73
CA ASP A 334 -68.93 39.23 8.67
C ASP A 334 -67.84 39.18 7.59
N ASP A 335 -68.08 39.75 6.42
CA ASP A 335 -67.10 39.90 5.34
C ASP A 335 -65.88 40.74 5.80
N GLN A 336 -66.12 41.84 6.53
CA GLN A 336 -65.06 42.64 7.15
C GLN A 336 -64.28 41.84 8.22
N GLY A 337 -64.97 40.97 8.98
CA GLY A 337 -64.36 40.08 9.96
C GLY A 337 -63.46 39.04 9.30
N GLN A 338 -63.94 38.40 8.23
CA GLN A 338 -63.17 37.44 7.44
C GLN A 338 -61.94 38.11 6.78
N ALA A 339 -62.11 39.29 6.19
CA ALA A 339 -61.00 40.04 5.59
C ALA A 339 -59.92 40.43 6.61
N ARG A 340 -60.31 40.78 7.85
CA ARG A 340 -59.36 41.02 8.95
C ARG A 340 -58.61 39.74 9.34
N ALA A 341 -59.33 38.64 9.56
CA ALA A 341 -58.71 37.35 9.91
C ALA A 341 -57.72 36.86 8.81
N GLN A 342 -58.06 37.05 7.54
CA GLN A 342 -57.15 36.77 6.41
C GLN A 342 -55.91 37.67 6.43
N MET A 343 -56.06 38.97 6.70
CA MET A 343 -54.92 39.90 6.83
C MET A 343 -54.01 39.56 8.03
N ASP A 344 -54.58 39.14 9.16
CA ASP A 344 -53.81 38.75 10.34
C ASP A 344 -53.02 37.45 10.11
N GLU A 345 -53.62 36.43 9.48
CA GLU A 345 -52.93 35.19 9.13
C GLU A 345 -51.89 35.40 8.00
N LEU A 346 -52.14 36.32 7.06
CA LEU A 346 -51.16 36.75 6.06
C LEU A 346 -49.98 37.48 6.71
N ASN A 347 -50.24 38.40 7.66
CA ASN A 347 -49.20 39.10 8.43
C ASN A 347 -48.35 38.11 9.26
N LYS A 348 -48.98 37.12 9.89
CA LYS A 348 -48.31 36.03 10.61
C LYS A 348 -47.42 35.21 9.67
N SER A 349 -47.95 34.76 8.53
CA SER A 349 -47.19 34.05 7.49
C SER A 349 -45.99 34.86 6.98
N LEU A 350 -46.16 36.18 6.80
CA LEU A 350 -45.11 37.10 6.34
C LEU A 350 -44.04 37.32 7.44
N MET A 351 -44.43 37.37 8.71
CA MET A 351 -43.50 37.41 9.85
C MET A 351 -42.71 36.10 10.02
N GLU A 352 -43.32 34.96 9.76
CA GLU A 352 -42.65 33.65 9.75
C GLU A 352 -41.66 33.55 8.57
N ALA A 353 -42.08 33.93 7.36
CA ALA A 353 -41.21 34.00 6.18
C ALA A 353 -40.00 34.94 6.37
N ARG A 354 -40.17 36.07 7.09
CA ARG A 354 -39.06 36.97 7.46
C ARG A 354 -38.08 36.32 8.44
N LYS A 355 -38.56 35.56 9.42
CA LYS A 355 -37.68 34.80 10.34
C LYS A 355 -36.89 33.74 9.59
N ASP A 356 -37.52 33.06 8.63
CA ASP A 356 -36.84 32.08 7.79
C ASP A 356 -35.84 32.71 6.82
N GLN A 357 -36.16 33.86 6.23
CA GLN A 357 -35.21 34.63 5.42
C GLN A 357 -33.96 35.00 6.22
N GLU A 358 -34.12 35.52 7.45
CA GLU A 358 -32.98 35.90 8.30
C GLU A 358 -32.21 34.67 8.81
N ARG A 359 -32.90 33.55 9.12
CA ARG A 359 -32.26 32.27 9.45
C ARG A 359 -31.39 31.79 8.30
N VAL A 360 -31.93 31.70 7.07
CA VAL A 360 -31.18 31.32 5.86
C VAL A 360 -30.01 32.25 5.61
N ARG A 361 -30.18 33.57 5.82
CA ARG A 361 -29.10 34.55 5.71
C ARG A 361 -27.96 34.30 6.70
N THR A 362 -28.27 34.11 7.98
CA THR A 362 -27.24 33.82 9.00
C THR A 362 -26.53 32.50 8.75
N GLU A 363 -27.20 31.48 8.21
CA GLU A 363 -26.55 30.21 7.84
C GLU A 363 -25.69 30.34 6.57
N LEU A 364 -26.08 31.19 5.62
CA LEU A 364 -25.26 31.54 4.46
C LEU A 364 -24.00 32.31 4.88
N ASP A 365 -24.12 33.30 5.78
CA ASP A 365 -22.99 34.08 6.27
C ASP A 365 -21.99 33.21 7.06
N LYS A 366 -22.47 32.27 7.90
CA LYS A 366 -21.62 31.23 8.52
C LYS A 366 -20.92 30.36 7.46
N SER A 367 -21.65 29.90 6.44
CA SER A 367 -21.11 29.04 5.39
C SER A 367 -20.02 29.76 4.57
N LEU A 368 -20.21 31.05 4.28
CA LEU A 368 -19.23 31.89 3.60
C LEU A 368 -18.01 32.21 4.48
N ALA A 369 -18.19 32.36 5.80
CA ALA A 369 -17.07 32.49 6.74
C ALA A 369 -16.23 31.21 6.79
N GLN A 370 -16.87 30.05 6.95
CA GLN A 370 -16.21 28.73 6.95
C GLN A 370 -15.45 28.48 5.64
N ALA A 371 -16.07 28.73 4.49
CA ALA A 371 -15.44 28.56 3.17
C ALA A 371 -14.19 29.45 3.00
N ARG A 372 -14.19 30.68 3.54
CA ARG A 372 -13.02 31.56 3.55
C ARG A 372 -11.92 31.08 4.49
N GLU A 373 -12.29 30.55 5.66
CA GLU A 373 -11.32 29.98 6.61
C GLU A 373 -10.62 28.75 6.01
N ASP A 374 -11.39 27.86 5.37
CA ASP A 374 -10.85 26.65 4.74
C ASP A 374 -10.06 26.96 3.46
N GLN A 375 -10.44 27.99 2.70
CA GLN A 375 -9.61 28.55 1.64
C GLN A 375 -8.27 29.08 2.19
N GLY A 376 -8.29 29.79 3.33
CA GLY A 376 -7.08 30.27 3.99
C GLY A 376 -6.15 29.14 4.45
N LYS A 377 -6.71 28.06 5.02
CA LYS A 377 -5.95 26.84 5.37
C LYS A 377 -5.34 26.17 4.15
N ALA A 378 -6.09 26.06 3.05
CA ALA A 378 -5.61 25.45 1.81
C ALA A 378 -4.44 26.25 1.20
N LEU A 379 -4.52 27.59 1.19
CA LEU A 379 -3.42 28.45 0.74
C LEU A 379 -2.17 28.29 1.62
N ALA A 380 -2.32 28.28 2.94
CA ALA A 380 -1.19 28.05 3.86
C ALA A 380 -0.55 26.66 3.68
N GLN A 381 -1.33 25.63 3.35
CA GLN A 381 -0.81 24.30 2.99
C GLN A 381 -0.07 24.30 1.65
N MET A 382 -0.55 25.05 0.65
CA MET A 382 0.15 25.21 -0.64
C MET A 382 1.50 25.92 -0.47
N ASP A 383 1.56 27.00 0.32
CA ASP A 383 2.81 27.69 0.63
C ASP A 383 3.84 26.78 1.30
N GLU A 384 3.40 25.90 2.21
CA GLU A 384 4.30 24.95 2.88
C GLU A 384 4.74 23.82 1.95
N LEU A 385 3.87 23.35 1.07
CA LEU A 385 4.23 22.40 0.00
C LEU A 385 5.26 23.01 -0.95
N ASP A 386 5.11 24.27 -1.37
CA ASP A 386 6.06 24.93 -2.28
C ASP A 386 7.43 25.21 -1.62
N LYS A 387 7.44 25.55 -0.33
CA LYS A 387 8.67 25.56 0.51
C LYS A 387 9.34 24.18 0.51
N SER A 388 8.57 23.10 0.74
CA SER A 388 9.11 21.73 0.80
C SER A 388 9.65 21.28 -0.56
N LEU A 389 8.98 21.63 -1.66
CA LEU A 389 9.40 21.36 -3.03
C LEU A 389 10.70 22.13 -3.36
N THR A 390 10.77 23.41 -2.99
CA THR A 390 11.97 24.24 -3.12
C THR A 390 13.16 23.67 -2.33
N GLN A 391 12.92 23.11 -1.15
CA GLN A 391 13.96 22.42 -0.36
C GLN A 391 14.40 21.11 -1.02
N ALA A 392 13.45 20.29 -1.50
CA ALA A 392 13.74 19.03 -2.20
C ALA A 392 14.53 19.26 -3.50
N GLN A 393 14.20 20.29 -4.29
CA GLN A 393 14.97 20.70 -5.47
C GLN A 393 16.40 21.12 -5.10
N LYS A 394 16.57 21.94 -4.06
CA LYS A 394 17.89 22.34 -3.54
C LYS A 394 18.72 21.15 -3.04
N TYR A 395 18.08 20.16 -2.44
CA TYR A 395 18.75 18.90 -2.05
C TYR A 395 19.14 18.07 -3.27
N GLN A 396 18.23 17.91 -4.25
CA GLN A 396 18.49 17.18 -5.49
C GLN A 396 19.68 17.77 -6.28
N GLU A 397 19.79 19.10 -6.37
CA GLU A 397 20.95 19.72 -7.02
C GLU A 397 22.26 19.52 -6.24
N ARG A 398 22.26 19.58 -4.90
CA ARG A 398 23.46 19.25 -4.11
C ARG A 398 23.93 17.80 -4.34
N VAL A 399 22.98 16.85 -4.35
CA VAL A 399 23.28 15.45 -4.64
C VAL A 399 23.79 15.27 -6.08
N ARG A 400 23.21 16.00 -7.05
CA ARG A 400 23.72 16.03 -8.44
C ARG A 400 25.12 16.63 -8.56
N THR A 401 25.47 17.66 -7.79
CA THR A 401 26.82 18.23 -7.80
C THR A 401 27.84 17.30 -7.15
N GLU A 402 27.51 16.68 -6.02
CA GLU A 402 28.44 15.77 -5.34
C GLU A 402 28.65 14.48 -6.16
N LEU A 403 27.59 13.91 -6.75
CA LEU A 403 27.72 12.77 -7.67
C LEU A 403 28.55 13.09 -8.92
N LYS A 404 28.48 14.32 -9.45
CA LYS A 404 29.36 14.75 -10.56
C LYS A 404 30.82 14.83 -10.12
N LYS A 405 31.07 15.33 -8.90
CA LYS A 405 32.40 15.45 -8.32
C LYS A 405 33.02 14.07 -8.03
N SER A 406 32.31 13.19 -7.32
CA SER A 406 32.79 11.83 -7.04
C SER A 406 32.97 10.97 -8.30
N LEU A 407 32.17 11.20 -9.34
CA LEU A 407 32.36 10.55 -10.65
C LEU A 407 33.61 11.07 -11.39
N ALA A 408 34.00 12.34 -11.18
CA ALA A 408 35.24 12.89 -11.72
C ALA A 408 36.46 12.34 -10.96
N GLU A 409 36.41 12.37 -9.62
CA GLU A 409 37.43 11.81 -8.73
C GLU A 409 37.68 10.32 -9.05
N ALA A 410 36.63 9.50 -9.16
CA ALA A 410 36.75 8.08 -9.52
C ALA A 410 37.30 7.82 -10.94
N ARG A 411 37.14 8.76 -11.88
CA ARG A 411 37.76 8.68 -13.22
C ARG A 411 39.23 9.03 -13.20
N GLU A 412 39.62 10.00 -12.39
CA GLU A 412 41.02 10.35 -12.17
C GLU A 412 41.75 9.19 -11.46
N ASP A 413 41.13 8.60 -10.44
CA ASP A 413 41.61 7.36 -9.79
C ASP A 413 41.80 6.23 -10.80
N GLN A 414 40.80 5.98 -11.67
CA GLN A 414 40.88 4.95 -12.71
C GLN A 414 42.05 5.19 -13.68
N GLU A 415 42.30 6.46 -14.06
CA GLU A 415 43.40 6.79 -14.98
C GLU A 415 44.78 6.66 -14.30
N ARG A 416 44.92 7.05 -13.02
CA ARG A 416 46.17 6.79 -12.27
C ARG A 416 46.45 5.29 -12.14
N VAL A 417 45.43 4.47 -11.91
CA VAL A 417 45.59 3.00 -11.85
C VAL A 417 46.00 2.42 -13.21
N ARG A 418 45.51 2.99 -14.34
CA ARG A 418 45.99 2.62 -15.68
C ARG A 418 47.46 2.99 -15.88
N THR A 419 47.88 4.21 -15.55
CA THR A 419 49.29 4.61 -15.72
C THR A 419 50.23 3.78 -14.84
N GLN A 420 49.83 3.47 -13.60
CA GLN A 420 50.58 2.57 -12.72
C GLN A 420 50.65 1.14 -13.29
N LYS A 421 49.57 0.63 -13.89
CA LYS A 421 49.59 -0.67 -14.57
C LYS A 421 50.56 -0.65 -15.76
N ASP A 422 50.51 0.38 -16.60
CA ASP A 422 51.40 0.50 -17.76
C ASP A 422 52.88 0.63 -17.35
N GLU A 423 53.18 1.18 -16.17
CA GLU A 423 54.52 1.23 -15.58
C GLU A 423 54.97 -0.13 -15.01
N LEU A 424 54.05 -0.87 -14.36
CA LEU A 424 54.31 -2.24 -13.90
C LEU A 424 54.50 -3.21 -15.07
N ASP A 425 53.66 -3.15 -16.12
CA ASP A 425 53.79 -3.96 -17.32
C ASP A 425 55.14 -3.69 -18.02
N LYS A 426 55.56 -2.41 -18.16
CA LYS A 426 56.92 -2.07 -18.64
C LYS A 426 58.01 -2.68 -17.76
N SER A 427 57.92 -2.50 -16.44
CA SER A 427 58.90 -3.02 -15.48
C SER A 427 59.03 -4.54 -15.55
N LEU A 428 57.90 -5.25 -15.68
CA LEU A 428 57.86 -6.70 -15.90
C LEU A 428 58.48 -7.11 -17.24
N THR A 429 58.30 -6.33 -18.32
CA THR A 429 58.95 -6.64 -19.61
C THR A 429 60.47 -6.43 -19.58
N GLU A 430 61.01 -5.49 -18.82
CA GLU A 430 62.48 -5.35 -18.70
C GLU A 430 63.05 -6.41 -17.74
N ALA A 431 62.39 -6.69 -16.61
CA ALA A 431 62.79 -7.77 -15.71
C ALA A 431 62.81 -9.15 -16.40
N ARG A 432 61.90 -9.41 -17.35
CA ARG A 432 61.95 -10.61 -18.21
C ARG A 432 63.15 -10.64 -19.14
N LYS A 433 63.54 -9.51 -19.76
CA LYS A 433 64.77 -9.44 -20.56
C LYS A 433 66.01 -9.65 -19.71
N ASP A 434 66.04 -9.13 -18.48
CA ASP A 434 67.14 -9.37 -17.54
C ASP A 434 67.20 -10.83 -17.08
N GLN A 435 66.06 -11.48 -16.87
CA GLN A 435 66.00 -12.93 -16.64
C GLN A 435 66.50 -13.74 -17.85
N GLU A 436 66.12 -13.35 -19.08
CA GLU A 436 66.62 -13.97 -20.32
C GLU A 436 68.14 -13.77 -20.48
N ARG A 437 68.65 -12.55 -20.25
CA ARG A 437 70.10 -12.23 -20.23
C ARG A 437 70.82 -13.14 -19.23
N ALA A 438 70.40 -13.14 -17.97
CA ALA A 438 70.99 -13.95 -16.90
C ALA A 438 70.95 -15.45 -17.20
N GLN A 439 69.88 -15.95 -17.82
CA GLN A 439 69.79 -17.35 -18.27
C GLN A 439 70.85 -17.64 -19.36
N THR A 440 71.00 -16.77 -20.36
CA THR A 440 72.03 -16.96 -21.40
C THR A 440 73.47 -16.85 -20.87
N GLU A 441 73.73 -16.01 -19.86
CA GLU A 441 75.02 -15.95 -19.17
C GLU A 441 75.28 -17.23 -18.35
N LEU A 442 74.27 -17.71 -17.63
CA LEU A 442 74.35 -18.95 -16.84
C LEU A 442 74.58 -20.18 -17.73
N ASP A 443 74.00 -20.24 -18.93
CA ASP A 443 74.26 -21.31 -19.89
C ASP A 443 75.65 -21.17 -20.56
N GLN A 444 76.12 -19.95 -20.86
CA GLN A 444 77.52 -19.72 -21.27
C GLN A 444 78.53 -20.13 -20.18
N LEU A 445 78.21 -19.93 -18.91
CA LEU A 445 79.03 -20.36 -17.77
C LEU A 445 79.04 -21.89 -17.61
N LYS A 446 77.92 -22.59 -17.88
CA LYS A 446 77.90 -24.07 -17.96
C LYS A 446 78.82 -24.57 -19.07
N ASP A 447 78.73 -23.97 -20.26
CA ASP A 447 79.58 -24.30 -21.41
C ASP A 447 81.07 -24.09 -21.10
N ALA A 448 81.42 -22.98 -20.44
CA ALA A 448 82.78 -22.72 -19.98
C ALA A 448 83.25 -23.72 -18.91
N LEU A 449 82.35 -24.14 -18.00
CA LEU A 449 82.63 -25.17 -17.00
C LEU A 449 82.84 -26.56 -17.62
N VAL A 450 82.13 -26.89 -18.70
CA VAL A 450 82.34 -28.13 -19.47
C VAL A 450 83.70 -28.09 -20.16
N ARG A 451 84.01 -27.02 -20.91
CA ARG A 451 85.30 -26.88 -21.62
C ARG A 451 86.50 -26.92 -20.66
N THR A 452 86.41 -26.21 -19.53
CA THR A 452 87.47 -26.25 -18.50
C THR A 452 87.61 -27.60 -17.82
N ARG A 453 86.53 -28.40 -17.67
CA ARG A 453 86.63 -29.80 -17.25
C ARG A 453 87.31 -30.67 -18.31
N GLU A 454 86.94 -30.53 -19.57
CA GLU A 454 87.59 -31.25 -20.69
C GLU A 454 89.09 -30.94 -20.77
N ASP A 455 89.49 -29.68 -20.62
CA ASP A 455 90.89 -29.27 -20.60
C ASP A 455 91.63 -29.78 -19.36
N LEU A 456 90.96 -29.88 -18.21
CA LEU A 456 91.52 -30.48 -16.99
C LEU A 456 91.71 -32.00 -17.15
N GLU A 457 90.80 -32.72 -17.82
CA GLU A 457 91.02 -34.12 -18.18
C GLU A 457 92.15 -34.30 -19.23
N LYS A 458 92.27 -33.41 -20.24
CA LYS A 458 93.43 -33.41 -21.16
C LYS A 458 94.73 -33.26 -20.37
N LEU A 459 94.84 -32.23 -19.53
CA LEU A 459 96.01 -31.98 -18.68
C LEU A 459 96.31 -33.15 -17.71
N LYS A 460 95.29 -33.83 -17.18
CA LYS A 460 95.49 -35.07 -16.41
C LYS A 460 96.15 -36.14 -17.28
N THR A 461 95.63 -36.42 -18.48
CA THR A 461 96.20 -37.45 -19.36
C THR A 461 97.59 -37.10 -19.89
N GLU A 462 97.88 -35.82 -20.15
CA GLU A 462 99.24 -35.35 -20.47
C GLU A 462 100.19 -35.55 -19.30
N ARG A 463 99.74 -35.27 -18.06
CA ARG A 463 100.50 -35.50 -16.83
C ARG A 463 100.70 -37.00 -16.56
N ASP A 464 99.71 -37.85 -16.80
CA ASP A 464 99.86 -39.33 -16.74
C ASP A 464 100.86 -39.84 -17.80
N GLN A 465 100.88 -39.25 -19.01
CA GLN A 465 101.87 -39.56 -20.05
C GLN A 465 103.28 -39.06 -19.69
N GLN A 466 103.40 -37.90 -19.03
CA GLN A 466 104.66 -37.38 -18.51
C GLN A 466 105.18 -38.26 -17.36
N ASP A 467 104.32 -38.66 -16.42
CA ASP A 467 104.65 -39.62 -15.35
C ASP A 467 105.15 -40.95 -15.95
N GLY A 468 104.46 -41.48 -16.96
CA GLY A 468 104.88 -42.69 -17.69
C GLY A 468 106.18 -42.52 -18.51
N SER A 469 106.51 -41.30 -18.92
CA SER A 469 107.78 -40.97 -19.59
C SER A 469 108.91 -40.79 -18.56
N LEU A 470 108.61 -40.29 -17.37
CA LEU A 470 109.53 -40.13 -16.25
C LEU A 470 109.86 -41.47 -15.58
N THR A 471 108.90 -42.41 -15.46
CA THR A 471 109.20 -43.77 -15.03
C THR A 471 110.11 -44.47 -16.02
N LYS A 472 109.79 -44.41 -17.33
CA LYS A 472 110.63 -45.02 -18.37
C LYS A 472 112.04 -44.41 -18.42
N THR A 473 112.18 -43.09 -18.43
CA THR A 473 113.53 -42.47 -18.41
C THR A 473 114.29 -42.75 -17.12
N ARG A 474 113.61 -43.00 -16.00
CA ARG A 474 114.23 -43.48 -14.75
C ARG A 474 114.64 -44.95 -14.80
N GLU A 475 113.97 -45.79 -15.59
CA GLU A 475 114.39 -47.16 -15.88
C GLU A 475 115.56 -47.19 -16.87
N ASP A 476 115.51 -46.41 -17.95
CA ASP A 476 116.61 -46.22 -18.89
C ASP A 476 117.85 -45.65 -18.16
N LEU A 477 117.68 -44.71 -17.22
CA LEU A 477 118.75 -44.20 -16.38
C LEU A 477 119.33 -45.28 -15.45
N LYS A 478 118.51 -46.11 -14.81
CA LYS A 478 119.00 -47.27 -14.02
C LYS A 478 119.78 -48.27 -14.89
N ALA A 479 119.33 -48.52 -16.12
CA ALA A 479 120.02 -49.38 -17.06
C ALA A 479 121.36 -48.78 -17.50
N ALA A 480 121.40 -47.49 -17.80
CA ALA A 480 122.64 -46.76 -18.09
C ALA A 480 123.58 -46.71 -16.88
N GLN A 481 123.06 -46.60 -15.66
CA GLN A 481 123.84 -46.70 -14.42
C GLN A 481 124.48 -48.09 -14.28
N ALA A 482 123.69 -49.16 -14.51
CA ALA A 482 124.18 -50.54 -14.45
C ALA A 482 125.19 -50.87 -15.57
N GLU A 483 125.06 -50.26 -16.75
CA GLU A 483 126.08 -50.33 -17.80
C GLU A 483 127.31 -49.48 -17.48
N GLN A 484 127.16 -48.33 -16.81
CA GLN A 484 128.31 -47.56 -16.30
C GLN A 484 129.06 -48.36 -15.22
N ASP A 485 128.36 -49.03 -14.32
CA ASP A 485 128.95 -49.89 -13.30
C ASP A 485 129.62 -51.12 -13.94
N ARG A 486 129.01 -51.73 -14.98
CA ARG A 486 129.66 -52.77 -15.79
C ARG A 486 130.93 -52.26 -16.47
N LEU A 487 130.85 -51.12 -17.16
CA LEU A 487 131.99 -50.52 -17.83
C LEU A 487 133.10 -50.19 -16.84
N SER A 488 132.78 -49.61 -15.69
CA SER A 488 133.73 -49.33 -14.60
C SER A 488 134.40 -50.62 -14.09
N ASN A 489 133.63 -51.67 -13.83
CA ASN A 489 134.17 -52.96 -13.40
C ASN A 489 135.05 -53.62 -14.49
N THR A 490 134.61 -53.61 -15.76
CA THR A 490 135.45 -54.14 -16.87
C THR A 490 136.66 -53.27 -17.15
N LEU A 491 136.63 -51.97 -16.86
CA LEU A 491 137.77 -51.07 -17.01
C LEU A 491 138.78 -51.29 -15.87
N ALA A 492 138.31 -51.51 -14.63
CA ALA A 492 139.16 -51.97 -13.53
C ALA A 492 139.76 -53.37 -13.78
N GLU A 493 138.99 -54.31 -14.36
CA GLU A 493 139.55 -55.57 -14.87
C GLU A 493 140.63 -55.28 -15.92
N LYS A 494 140.37 -54.40 -16.91
CA LYS A 494 141.32 -54.09 -17.97
C LYS A 494 142.60 -53.46 -17.46
N GLU A 495 142.52 -52.47 -16.57
CA GLU A 495 143.68 -51.87 -15.91
C GLU A 495 144.48 -52.90 -15.10
N SER A 496 143.81 -53.82 -14.40
CA SER A 496 144.49 -54.92 -13.70
C SER A 496 145.20 -55.88 -14.68
N THR A 497 144.59 -56.18 -15.82
CA THR A 497 145.23 -56.99 -16.88
C THR A 497 146.33 -56.25 -17.63
N LEU A 498 146.28 -54.91 -17.69
CA LEU A 498 147.30 -54.09 -18.33
C LEU A 498 148.58 -54.10 -17.49
N LYS A 499 148.48 -53.80 -16.18
CA LYS A 499 149.61 -53.93 -15.24
C LYS A 499 150.21 -55.35 -15.25
N ALA A 500 149.35 -56.37 -15.18
CA ALA A 500 149.77 -57.77 -15.26
C ALA A 500 150.29 -58.21 -16.65
N SER A 501 150.31 -57.31 -17.64
CA SER A 501 150.95 -57.50 -18.95
C SER A 501 152.22 -56.66 -19.11
N GLU A 502 152.28 -55.44 -18.55
CA GLU A 502 153.47 -54.60 -18.53
C GLU A 502 154.61 -55.28 -17.74
N GLU A 503 154.32 -55.79 -16.54
CA GLU A 503 155.25 -56.59 -15.72
C GLU A 503 155.66 -57.94 -16.40
N LYS A 504 155.02 -58.33 -17.50
CA LYS A 504 155.38 -59.53 -18.28
C LYS A 504 156.10 -59.24 -19.58
N VAL A 505 156.09 -58.01 -20.07
CA VAL A 505 156.86 -57.61 -21.27
C VAL A 505 158.35 -57.46 -20.92
N GLU A 506 158.69 -57.06 -19.70
CA GLU A 506 160.10 -56.87 -19.28
C GLU A 506 160.80 -58.17 -18.86
N GLU A 507 160.06 -59.22 -18.47
CA GLU A 507 160.64 -60.52 -18.06
C GLU A 507 160.38 -61.66 -19.08
N LEU A 508 159.25 -61.67 -19.81
CA LEU A 508 158.79 -62.86 -20.56
C LEU A 508 158.90 -62.80 -22.10
N GLU A 509 159.75 -61.91 -22.64
CA GLU A 509 160.56 -62.32 -23.80
C GLU A 509 161.52 -63.50 -23.44
N ALA A 510 161.58 -63.90 -22.16
CA ALA A 510 162.00 -65.21 -21.67
C ALA A 510 160.86 -66.13 -21.13
N SER A 511 159.71 -66.21 -21.83
CA SER A 511 158.78 -67.38 -21.93
C SER A 511 157.42 -67.45 -21.15
N ALA A 512 156.45 -68.21 -21.71
CA ALA A 512 155.12 -68.59 -21.19
C ALA A 512 154.03 -67.48 -21.07
N GLY A 513 152.70 -67.74 -21.01
CA GLY A 513 151.93 -68.99 -21.27
C GLY A 513 150.47 -69.03 -20.74
N SER A 514 149.48 -69.30 -21.62
CA SER A 514 148.21 -70.09 -21.42
C SER A 514 147.09 -69.76 -20.35
N LYS A 515 145.90 -69.32 -20.86
CA LYS A 515 144.47 -69.77 -20.56
C LYS A 515 143.68 -69.47 -19.22
N ARG A 516 142.43 -68.95 -19.41
CA ARG A 516 141.06 -69.33 -18.83
C ARG A 516 140.41 -68.70 -17.53
N ARG A 517 139.16 -68.16 -17.70
CA ARG A 517 137.88 -68.24 -16.87
C ARG A 517 137.73 -67.41 -15.53
N ARG A 518 136.58 -67.23 -14.78
CA ARG A 518 135.17 -67.78 -14.71
C ARG A 518 134.14 -66.96 -13.82
N ASP A 519 132.85 -66.80 -14.26
CA ASP A 519 131.46 -66.68 -13.60
C ASP A 519 131.19 -65.87 -12.26
N THR A 520 130.01 -65.45 -11.69
CA THR A 520 128.53 -65.11 -11.91
C THR A 520 127.92 -64.61 -10.51
N VAL A 521 126.67 -64.21 -10.12
CA VAL A 521 125.23 -64.11 -10.61
C VAL A 521 124.31 -63.24 -9.64
N GLY A 522 123.11 -62.74 -10.07
CA GLY A 522 121.85 -62.48 -9.25
C GLY A 522 121.59 -61.08 -8.57
N SER A 523 120.43 -60.72 -7.93
CA SER A 523 118.98 -61.09 -8.05
C SER A 523 117.98 -60.28 -7.11
N THR A 524 116.63 -60.37 -7.29
CA THR A 524 115.44 -60.07 -6.38
C THR A 524 115.01 -58.61 -5.95
N SER A 525 113.80 -58.33 -5.35
CA SER A 525 112.37 -58.34 -5.88
C SER A 525 111.24 -57.96 -4.85
N GLY A 526 110.14 -57.26 -5.26
CA GLY A 526 108.78 -57.18 -4.61
C GLY A 526 108.48 -56.09 -3.53
N ASP A 527 107.24 -55.77 -3.05
CA ASP A 527 105.86 -55.90 -3.62
C ASP A 527 104.71 -55.14 -2.82
N GLU A 528 103.45 -55.18 -3.31
CA GLU A 528 102.18 -54.41 -2.98
C GLU A 528 101.59 -54.23 -1.54
N LYS A 529 100.56 -53.33 -1.39
CA LYS A 529 99.25 -53.60 -0.68
C LYS A 529 98.09 -52.56 -0.84
N ARG A 530 96.83 -52.97 -0.53
CA ARG A 530 95.53 -52.23 -0.68
C ARG A 530 94.43 -52.75 0.30
N ILE A 531 93.44 -51.96 0.75
CA ILE A 531 92.36 -52.35 1.72
C ILE A 531 90.95 -51.71 1.41
N ARG A 532 89.86 -52.33 1.90
CA ARG A 532 88.41 -51.92 1.94
C ARG A 532 87.72 -52.58 3.19
N VAL A 533 86.57 -52.08 3.68
CA VAL A 533 85.41 -52.83 4.33
C VAL A 533 84.34 -51.88 4.95
N ASP A 534 83.14 -52.43 5.20
CA ASP A 534 81.83 -51.91 5.70
C ASP A 534 81.82 -51.29 7.13
N LEU A 535 80.85 -50.50 7.64
CA LEU A 535 79.37 -50.28 7.49
C LEU A 535 78.43 -51.10 8.43
N ASP A 536 78.02 -50.51 9.56
CA ASP A 536 76.61 -50.31 10.04
C ASP A 536 76.59 -49.65 11.45
N THR A 537 75.93 -48.50 11.61
CA THR A 537 75.80 -47.76 12.88
C THR A 537 74.42 -47.09 13.03
N PRO A 538 74.04 -46.61 14.24
CA PRO A 538 72.81 -45.82 14.41
C PRO A 538 72.78 -44.54 13.52
N GLU A 539 73.95 -43.97 13.23
CA GLU A 539 74.09 -42.80 12.35
C GLU A 539 73.82 -43.14 10.89
N SER A 540 74.22 -44.31 10.37
CA SER A 540 73.84 -44.73 9.00
C SER A 540 72.34 -44.95 8.86
N ARG A 541 71.65 -45.42 9.91
CA ARG A 541 70.17 -45.51 9.95
C ARG A 541 69.46 -44.17 10.18
N TRP A 542 70.17 -43.11 10.58
CA TRP A 542 69.64 -41.75 10.55
C TRP A 542 69.87 -41.11 9.18
N HIS A 543 71.09 -41.21 8.63
CA HIS A 543 71.42 -40.71 7.30
C HIS A 543 70.55 -41.33 6.19
N LYS A 544 70.31 -42.65 6.19
CA LYS A 544 69.40 -43.28 5.22
C LYS A 544 68.00 -42.67 5.28
N ARG A 545 67.42 -42.54 6.49
CA ARG A 545 66.09 -41.93 6.65
C ARG A 545 66.03 -40.48 6.21
N VAL A 546 67.07 -39.70 6.48
CA VAL A 546 67.18 -38.30 5.98
C VAL A 546 67.31 -38.27 4.45
N GLU A 547 68.03 -39.21 3.83
CA GLU A 547 68.14 -39.31 2.38
C GLU A 547 66.81 -39.72 1.73
N ASP A 548 66.12 -40.73 2.26
CA ASP A 548 64.84 -41.21 1.74
C ASP A 548 63.72 -40.18 1.93
N HIS A 549 63.67 -39.46 3.07
CA HIS A 549 62.79 -38.29 3.24
C HIS A 549 63.15 -37.14 2.27
N SER A 550 64.44 -36.92 2.00
CA SER A 550 64.86 -35.90 1.03
C SER A 550 64.41 -36.25 -0.39
N ARG A 551 64.46 -37.55 -0.77
CA ARG A 551 63.93 -38.04 -2.05
C ARG A 551 62.41 -37.84 -2.16
N LEU A 552 61.66 -38.10 -1.09
CA LEU A 552 60.23 -37.83 -1.03
C LEU A 552 59.91 -36.36 -1.32
N PHE A 553 60.53 -35.42 -0.61
CA PHE A 553 60.31 -33.98 -0.83
C PHE A 553 60.88 -33.45 -2.17
N TYR A 554 61.68 -34.25 -2.89
CA TYR A 554 62.06 -33.99 -4.28
C TYR A 554 61.01 -34.47 -5.30
N MET A 555 60.19 -35.47 -4.96
CA MET A 555 59.09 -35.99 -5.78
C MET A 555 57.75 -35.31 -5.46
N ILE A 556 57.56 -34.88 -4.22
CA ILE A 556 56.28 -34.38 -3.70
C ILE A 556 56.43 -32.96 -3.18
N ARG A 557 55.63 -32.05 -3.72
CA ARG A 557 55.56 -30.64 -3.30
C ARG A 557 54.30 -30.40 -2.48
N LEU A 558 54.47 -30.24 -1.17
CA LEU A 558 53.38 -29.85 -0.27
C LEU A 558 53.04 -28.36 -0.49
N ILE A 559 51.74 -28.06 -0.59
CA ILE A 559 51.22 -26.70 -0.77
C ILE A 559 50.10 -26.46 0.24
N CYS A 560 50.24 -25.43 1.08
CA CYS A 560 49.15 -24.97 1.95
C CYS A 560 48.45 -23.78 1.26
N PRO A 561 47.20 -23.93 0.77
CA PRO A 561 46.42 -22.80 0.27
C PRO A 561 46.07 -21.78 1.37
N GLU A 562 45.59 -20.59 1.01
CA GLU A 562 45.36 -19.49 1.97
C GLU A 562 44.30 -19.80 3.05
N ASP A 563 43.41 -20.78 2.81
CA ASP A 563 42.40 -21.27 3.76
C ASP A 563 42.87 -22.44 4.65
N ALA A 564 44.11 -22.92 4.47
CA ALA A 564 44.57 -24.21 5.00
C ALA A 564 44.62 -24.36 6.53
N ASN A 565 44.59 -23.26 7.30
CA ASN A 565 44.69 -23.26 8.77
C ASN A 565 45.90 -24.05 9.36
N ILE A 566 46.95 -24.26 8.58
CA ILE A 566 48.19 -24.93 8.95
C ILE A 566 49.37 -24.24 8.24
N SER A 567 50.52 -24.07 8.91
CA SER A 567 51.70 -23.55 8.20
C SER A 567 52.35 -24.66 7.37
N LEU A 568 53.13 -24.28 6.34
CA LEU A 568 53.91 -25.25 5.58
C LEU A 568 54.91 -26.02 6.47
N GLY A 569 55.44 -25.38 7.52
CA GLY A 569 56.32 -26.03 8.49
C GLY A 569 55.61 -27.13 9.30
N ASP A 570 54.38 -26.86 9.75
CA ASP A 570 53.57 -27.84 10.49
C ASP A 570 53.12 -28.99 9.57
N ALA A 571 52.76 -28.69 8.32
CA ALA A 571 52.40 -29.71 7.32
C ALA A 571 53.58 -30.64 6.97
N HIS A 572 54.80 -30.08 6.83
CA HIS A 572 56.02 -30.88 6.72
C HIS A 572 56.30 -31.70 7.99
N ALA A 573 56.03 -31.15 9.18
CA ALA A 573 56.26 -31.84 10.45
C ALA A 573 55.32 -33.05 10.63
N GLU A 574 54.03 -32.93 10.29
CA GLU A 574 53.10 -34.07 10.33
C GLU A 574 53.42 -35.13 9.27
N PHE A 575 53.88 -34.74 8.07
CA PHE A 575 54.43 -35.68 7.09
C PHE A 575 55.61 -36.47 7.68
N VAL A 576 56.64 -35.79 8.20
CA VAL A 576 57.81 -36.44 8.81
C VAL A 576 57.46 -37.26 10.06
N ARG A 577 56.35 -36.95 10.76
CA ARG A 577 55.90 -37.69 11.95
C ARG A 577 55.19 -39.00 11.61
N ALA A 578 54.54 -39.10 10.45
CA ALA A 578 53.79 -40.29 10.03
C ALA A 578 54.61 -41.28 9.18
N PHE A 579 55.78 -40.89 8.68
CA PHE A 579 56.60 -41.72 7.81
C PHE A 579 57.56 -42.64 8.56
N ASP A 580 57.46 -43.95 8.27
CA ASP A 580 58.56 -44.90 8.41
C ASP A 580 59.02 -45.38 7.01
N ASP A 581 60.10 -46.16 6.94
CA ASP A 581 60.84 -46.51 5.70
C ASP A 581 60.01 -47.10 4.53
N GLU A 582 58.76 -47.52 4.74
CA GLU A 582 57.90 -48.20 3.74
C GLU A 582 56.84 -47.30 3.05
N PHE A 583 56.67 -46.04 3.44
CA PHE A 583 55.54 -45.20 2.98
C PHE A 583 55.77 -44.34 1.72
N ALA A 584 57.00 -44.27 1.19
CA ALA A 584 57.37 -43.30 0.15
C ALA A 584 56.71 -43.54 -1.22
N ASP A 585 56.79 -44.77 -1.73
CA ASP A 585 56.19 -45.12 -3.02
C ASP A 585 54.65 -45.04 -2.97
N THR A 586 54.06 -45.37 -1.82
CA THR A 586 52.61 -45.45 -1.59
C THR A 586 51.91 -44.08 -1.67
N ILE A 587 52.56 -43.02 -1.19
CA ILE A 587 52.01 -41.66 -1.27
C ILE A 587 52.31 -41.01 -2.63
N ALA A 588 53.37 -41.45 -3.34
CA ALA A 588 53.55 -41.11 -4.76
C ALA A 588 52.44 -41.73 -5.64
N ASP A 589 51.99 -42.95 -5.32
CA ASP A 589 50.86 -43.61 -6.01
C ASP A 589 49.52 -42.92 -5.74
N PHE A 590 49.25 -42.51 -4.49
CA PHE A 590 48.11 -41.65 -4.14
C PHE A 590 48.12 -40.35 -4.97
N ALA A 591 49.27 -39.68 -5.08
CA ALA A 591 49.41 -38.43 -5.84
C ALA A 591 49.21 -38.61 -7.36
N ALA A 592 49.31 -39.83 -7.87
CA ALA A 592 49.08 -40.16 -9.28
C ALA A 592 47.63 -40.59 -9.58
N HIS A 593 46.92 -41.20 -8.62
CA HIS A 593 45.65 -41.90 -8.86
C HIS A 593 44.42 -41.37 -8.10
N ALA A 594 44.58 -40.53 -7.08
CA ALA A 594 43.43 -40.06 -6.29
C ALA A 594 42.58 -38.96 -6.99
N PRO A 595 41.25 -38.90 -6.76
CA PRO A 595 40.36 -37.96 -7.42
C PRO A 595 40.72 -36.48 -7.18
N GLU A 596 40.67 -35.69 -8.25
CA GLU A 596 40.98 -34.25 -8.20
C GLU A 596 39.89 -33.47 -7.43
N GLY A 597 40.32 -32.70 -6.43
CA GLY A 597 39.44 -31.85 -5.61
C GLY A 597 38.84 -32.51 -4.37
N THR A 598 39.00 -33.82 -4.18
CA THR A 598 38.52 -34.54 -2.99
C THR A 598 39.52 -34.42 -1.83
N TRP A 599 39.04 -34.02 -0.65
CA TRP A 599 39.86 -33.87 0.56
C TRP A 599 39.82 -35.12 1.44
N HIS A 600 40.89 -35.90 1.39
CA HIS A 600 41.05 -37.14 2.15
C HIS A 600 41.72 -36.88 3.50
N CYS A 601 41.39 -37.64 4.54
CA CYS A 601 42.13 -37.58 5.82
C CYS A 601 43.45 -38.34 5.69
N PHE A 602 44.57 -37.70 6.04
CA PHE A 602 45.91 -38.25 5.88
C PHE A 602 46.13 -39.51 6.74
N GLU A 603 45.67 -39.50 7.98
CA GLU A 603 45.80 -40.62 8.92
C GLU A 603 44.99 -41.83 8.45
N GLN A 604 43.81 -41.62 7.86
CA GLN A 604 43.03 -42.69 7.21
C GLN A 604 43.67 -43.21 5.92
N ILE A 605 44.43 -42.39 5.19
CA ILE A 605 45.22 -42.84 4.03
C ILE A 605 46.37 -43.75 4.49
N VAL A 606 47.10 -43.34 5.54
CA VAL A 606 48.19 -44.12 6.14
C VAL A 606 47.68 -45.48 6.64
N ASP A 607 46.52 -45.52 7.31
CA ASP A 607 45.91 -46.76 7.79
C ASP A 607 45.34 -47.66 6.67
N HIS A 608 44.65 -47.09 5.66
CA HIS A 608 44.00 -47.91 4.62
C HIS A 608 44.92 -48.43 3.53
N LEU A 609 46.03 -47.75 3.22
CA LEU A 609 46.96 -48.23 2.19
C LEU A 609 47.70 -49.54 2.58
N LEU A 610 47.56 -50.00 3.82
CA LEU A 610 47.97 -51.32 4.27
C LEU A 610 46.95 -52.45 3.98
N GLY A 611 45.77 -52.15 3.40
CA GLY A 611 44.82 -53.20 3.01
C GLY A 611 43.50 -52.76 2.36
N SER A 612 43.44 -52.90 1.03
CA SER A 612 42.25 -52.82 0.14
C SER A 612 41.82 -51.41 -0.33
N PRO A 613 41.44 -51.19 -1.62
CA PRO A 613 41.46 -49.85 -2.22
C PRO A 613 40.16 -49.03 -2.12
N ASP A 614 39.02 -49.65 -1.83
CA ASP A 614 37.68 -49.07 -2.08
C ASP A 614 37.18 -48.06 -1.01
N ALA A 615 38.08 -47.40 -0.28
CA ALA A 615 37.76 -46.46 0.80
C ALA A 615 37.59 -45.00 0.31
N LEU A 616 36.69 -44.79 -0.66
CA LEU A 616 36.31 -43.46 -1.14
C LEU A 616 35.49 -42.69 -0.08
N ILE A 617 36.10 -41.67 0.52
CA ILE A 617 35.41 -40.71 1.39
C ILE A 617 34.86 -39.57 0.51
N GLU A 618 33.61 -39.70 0.10
CA GLU A 618 32.87 -38.59 -0.52
C GLU A 618 32.42 -37.56 0.54
N ASP A 619 32.34 -36.29 0.15
CA ASP A 619 31.89 -35.12 0.94
C ASP A 619 32.51 -34.90 2.33
N ASP A 620 33.64 -34.18 2.37
CA ASP A 620 34.04 -33.24 3.44
C ASP A 620 33.80 -33.72 4.90
N GLY A 621 34.03 -35.01 5.17
CA GLY A 621 33.47 -35.70 6.33
C GLY A 621 34.37 -36.79 6.91
N CYS A 622 35.51 -36.42 7.50
CA CYS A 622 36.25 -37.35 8.36
C CYS A 622 35.42 -37.67 9.62
N ILE A 623 34.82 -38.85 9.65
CA ILE A 623 33.97 -39.33 10.76
C ILE A 623 34.81 -39.75 11.99
N VAL A 624 36.10 -40.06 11.78
CA VAL A 624 36.97 -40.70 12.78
C VAL A 624 37.55 -39.72 13.82
N HIS A 625 37.81 -38.47 13.42
CA HIS A 625 38.60 -37.53 14.23
C HIS A 625 37.75 -36.33 14.70
N GLU A 626 37.14 -36.46 15.88
CA GLU A 626 36.13 -35.50 16.38
C GLU A 626 36.65 -34.08 16.65
N ASP A 627 37.91 -33.94 17.06
CA ASP A 627 38.57 -32.67 17.42
C ASP A 627 39.17 -31.93 16.21
N GLY A 628 39.34 -32.62 15.08
CA GLY A 628 39.95 -32.10 13.85
C GLY A 628 40.91 -33.09 13.20
N CYS A 629 41.27 -32.84 11.94
CA CYS A 629 42.15 -33.73 11.17
C CYS A 629 43.05 -32.97 10.20
N PHE A 630 44.21 -33.56 9.89
CA PHE A 630 45.02 -33.17 8.74
C PHE A 630 44.46 -33.84 7.47
N GLN A 631 44.27 -33.06 6.41
CA GLN A 631 43.69 -33.50 5.15
C GLN A 631 44.59 -33.15 3.96
N ILE A 632 44.60 -34.02 2.96
CA ILE A 632 45.34 -33.85 1.71
C ILE A 632 44.46 -34.05 0.47
N CYS A 633 44.83 -33.39 -0.63
CA CYS A 633 44.15 -33.43 -1.94
C CYS A 633 45.20 -33.31 -3.06
N THR A 634 44.96 -33.92 -4.22
CA THR A 634 45.87 -33.84 -5.38
C THR A 634 45.77 -32.47 -6.06
N ALA A 635 46.92 -31.89 -6.45
CA ALA A 635 47.01 -30.57 -7.13
C ALA A 635 47.34 -30.69 -8.63
N TYR A 636 47.05 -31.85 -9.22
CA TYR A 636 47.60 -32.39 -10.47
C TYR A 636 47.60 -31.42 -11.67
N LYS A 637 46.56 -30.60 -11.85
CA LYS A 637 46.44 -29.66 -12.99
C LYS A 637 46.92 -28.23 -12.71
N ALA A 638 47.13 -27.85 -11.45
CA ALA A 638 47.44 -26.46 -11.08
C ALA A 638 48.95 -26.18 -11.04
N GLU A 639 49.72 -27.06 -10.39
CA GLU A 639 51.18 -26.85 -10.18
C GLU A 639 52.04 -28.04 -10.67
N GLY A 640 51.42 -29.03 -11.32
CA GLY A 640 52.08 -30.17 -11.98
C GLY A 640 52.18 -31.43 -11.11
N PHE A 641 52.72 -32.50 -11.72
CA PHE A 641 52.90 -33.81 -11.10
C PHE A 641 53.61 -33.72 -9.74
N GLY A 642 53.15 -34.51 -8.77
CA GLY A 642 53.72 -34.56 -7.41
C GLY A 642 53.24 -33.46 -6.46
N SER A 643 52.43 -32.50 -6.90
CA SER A 643 51.92 -31.44 -6.03
C SER A 643 50.71 -31.93 -5.20
N ILE A 644 50.74 -31.70 -3.87
CA ILE A 644 49.69 -32.09 -2.91
C ILE A 644 49.26 -30.87 -2.09
N TYR A 645 47.96 -30.55 -2.13
CA TYR A 645 47.36 -29.55 -1.25
C TYR A 645 47.13 -30.11 0.16
N CYS A 646 47.45 -29.33 1.19
CA CYS A 646 47.42 -29.73 2.60
C CYS A 646 46.60 -28.73 3.43
N ARG A 647 45.73 -29.21 4.34
CA ARG A 647 45.00 -28.35 5.30
C ARG A 647 44.78 -29.02 6.66
N SER A 648 44.71 -28.23 7.73
CA SER A 648 44.22 -28.66 9.05
C SER A 648 42.76 -28.23 9.21
N ARG A 649 41.85 -29.19 9.30
CA ARG A 649 40.46 -28.94 9.61
C ARG A 649 40.26 -28.96 11.12
N ARG A 650 40.05 -27.79 11.73
CA ARG A 650 39.57 -27.66 13.12
C ARG A 650 38.08 -27.36 13.12
N LYS A 651 37.35 -27.86 14.12
CA LYS A 651 35.91 -27.58 14.31
C LYS A 651 35.73 -26.10 14.66
N SER A 652 34.80 -25.41 14.00
CA SER A 652 34.36 -24.08 14.41
C SER A 652 33.50 -24.20 15.68
N THR A 653 33.94 -23.57 16.76
CA THR A 653 33.21 -23.42 18.03
C THR A 653 32.15 -22.33 17.96
#